data_AF-A0A224XJH4-F1
#
_entry.id   AF-A0A224XJH4-F1
#
_cell.length_a   1.000
_cell.length_b   1.000
_cell.length_c   1.000
_cell.angle_alpha   90.00
_cell.angle_beta   90.00
_cell.angle_gamma   90.00
#
_symmetry.space_group_name_H-M   'P 1'
#
loop_
_entity.id
_entity.type
_entity.pdbx_description
1 polymer ?
#
loop_
_entity_poly.entity_id
_entity_poly.type
_entity_poly.pdbx_seq_one_letter_code
_entity_poly.pdbx_strand_id
1 'polypeptide(L)'
;NGIDQYGDGYMEPEEEWEREGLLDPAWEKQQKKTFTAWCNSHLRKAGTSIENIEEDFRNGLKLMLLLEVISGETLPKPDRGKMRFHKIANVNKALDFIASKGVKLVSIGAEEIVDGNLKMTLGMIWTIILRFAIQDISVEEMTAKEGLLLWCQRKTAPYKNVNVQNFHLSFKDGLAFCALIHRHRPDLIDYNKLSKDNPLQNLNTAFDVAEKYLDIPRMLDPEDLINTAMPDERVIMTYVSCYYHCFSGAQQAETAANRICKVLKVNQENERLMEEYERLASDLLEWIRRTMPWLESRVTDNSLAGVQKKLEEYRTYRRKLKPPRVEQKAKLETNFNTLQTKLRLSNRPAYMPTEGKMVSDIANAWKGLENAEKSFEDWLLSEMMRLERLEHLAQKFKHKADIHEEWTRGKEEMLQSGDFRQCRLNELKALKKKHEAFESDLAAHQDRVEQIAAIAGELNALRYHDCDTVNSRCKRICDQWDRLGSLTQQRRCNLDEAEKILEKIDVLHLEFAKRAAPFNNWLDGTREDLVDMFIVHTMEEIQGLLEAHSQFKATLGEADKEYTSIVALVKEVEATVHKYHIPGGLENPYTTLTANDLTVKWNDVRQLVPQRDSTLQTELRKQQNNEMLRRQFAEKANQVGPWIERQMDAVTAIGMGLQGSLEDQLHRLKEYEQGVFAYKPHIEELEKIHQAVQEGMIFENRYTQYTMETLRVGWEQLLTSINRNINEVENQILTRDSKGITQEQLNEFRASFNHFDKNRTGRLAPEEFKSCLVSLGYSIGKDRQGEIDFQRILAVVDPNNTGYVHFDAFLDFMTRESTDTDTAEQVIDSFRILAADKPYILPDELRRELPPDQAEYCIKRMPAYKGPNSVPGALDYQSFSTALYGESDL
;
A
#
# COMPACT_ATOMS: atom_id res chain seq x y z
N ASN A 1 -15.50 -80.79 13.04
CA ASN A 1 -15.75 -82.25 13.06
C ASN A 1 -15.22 -82.85 11.77
N GLY A 2 -14.27 -83.79 11.84
CA GLY A 2 -13.57 -84.38 10.66
C GLY A 2 -12.54 -83.42 10.04
N ILE A 3 -11.23 -83.67 9.90
CA ILE A 3 -10.35 -84.87 9.91
C ILE A 3 -10.43 -85.75 8.65
N ASP A 4 -9.24 -86.16 8.16
CA ASP A 4 -8.90 -87.15 7.10
C ASP A 4 -9.05 -86.73 5.60
N GLN A 5 -8.20 -87.17 4.65
CA GLN A 5 -6.87 -87.81 4.71
C GLN A 5 -6.08 -87.67 3.38
N TYR A 6 -4.83 -88.15 3.36
CA TYR A 6 -3.95 -88.32 2.19
C TYR A 6 -4.50 -89.35 1.17
N GLY A 7 -3.97 -89.35 -0.07
CA GLY A 7 -4.12 -90.50 -0.98
C GLY A 7 -3.60 -90.28 -2.40
N ASP A 8 -2.34 -90.65 -2.66
CA ASP A 8 -1.74 -90.74 -4.00
C ASP A 8 -2.28 -91.98 -4.77
N GLY A 9 -2.28 -91.95 -6.10
CA GLY A 9 -2.99 -92.92 -6.94
C GLY A 9 -2.41 -93.09 -8.35
N TYR A 10 -1.38 -93.93 -8.46
CA TYR A 10 -0.77 -94.36 -9.73
C TYR A 10 -1.77 -95.12 -10.62
N MET A 11 -1.77 -94.81 -11.93
CA MET A 11 -1.77 -95.81 -13.03
C MET A 11 -1.39 -95.13 -14.36
N GLU A 12 -0.25 -95.55 -14.93
CA GLU A 12 0.00 -95.53 -16.39
C GLU A 12 -0.51 -96.87 -17.00
N PRO A 13 -0.34 -97.17 -18.31
CA PRO A 13 -1.08 -96.58 -19.41
C PRO A 13 -1.71 -97.66 -20.33
N GLU A 14 -2.79 -97.35 -21.06
CA GLU A 14 -3.17 -98.13 -22.24
C GLU A 14 -3.44 -97.21 -23.45
N GLU A 15 -2.63 -97.48 -24.47
CA GLU A 15 -2.44 -96.75 -25.72
C GLU A 15 -3.30 -97.35 -26.86
N GLU A 16 -3.42 -96.60 -27.96
CA GLU A 16 -4.04 -96.99 -29.27
C GLU A 16 -5.59 -97.14 -29.29
N TRP A 17 -6.35 -96.82 -30.36
CA TRP A 17 -6.05 -96.30 -31.71
C TRP A 17 -7.11 -95.30 -32.25
N GLU A 18 -6.63 -94.37 -33.09
CA GLU A 18 -7.23 -93.86 -34.35
C GLU A 18 -8.75 -93.58 -34.49
N ARG A 19 -9.10 -92.29 -34.52
CA ARG A 19 -10.05 -91.73 -35.50
C ARG A 19 -9.58 -90.36 -36.01
N GLU A 20 -8.57 -90.36 -36.89
CA GLU A 20 -8.36 -89.23 -37.79
C GLU A 20 -9.35 -89.31 -38.96
N GLY A 21 -9.98 -88.18 -39.32
CA GLY A 21 -10.83 -88.08 -40.50
C GLY A 21 -12.12 -87.28 -40.30
N LEU A 22 -12.13 -86.05 -40.81
CA LEU A 22 -13.28 -85.16 -41.00
C LEU A 22 -13.97 -84.63 -39.73
N LEU A 23 -13.42 -83.54 -39.18
CA LEU A 23 -14.17 -82.35 -38.75
C LEU A 23 -13.16 -81.21 -38.49
N ASP A 24 -13.13 -80.22 -39.38
CA ASP A 24 -12.36 -78.97 -39.20
C ASP A 24 -12.96 -78.19 -38.01
N PRO A 25 -12.23 -77.99 -36.90
CA PRO A 25 -12.82 -77.42 -35.70
C PRO A 25 -13.02 -75.91 -35.88
N ALA A 26 -14.25 -75.45 -35.64
CA ALA A 26 -14.73 -74.11 -36.04
C ALA A 26 -13.86 -72.90 -35.62
N TRP A 27 -12.99 -73.05 -34.60
CA TRP A 27 -12.03 -72.03 -34.19
C TRP A 27 -10.91 -71.79 -35.22
N GLU A 28 -10.47 -72.81 -35.97
CA GLU A 28 -9.45 -72.67 -37.03
C GLU A 28 -9.96 -71.77 -38.15
N LYS A 29 -11.22 -71.95 -38.56
CA LYS A 29 -11.90 -71.10 -39.54
C LYS A 29 -12.05 -69.64 -39.08
N GLN A 30 -12.37 -69.41 -37.80
CA GLN A 30 -12.46 -68.06 -37.22
C GLN A 30 -11.10 -67.36 -37.19
N GLN A 31 -10.06 -68.03 -36.64
CA GLN A 31 -8.70 -67.50 -36.61
C GLN A 31 -8.18 -67.23 -38.04
N LYS A 32 -8.41 -68.13 -39.00
CA LYS A 32 -8.03 -67.94 -40.41
C LYS A 32 -8.63 -66.67 -41.01
N LYS A 33 -9.93 -66.40 -40.85
CA LYS A 33 -10.56 -65.15 -41.31
C LYS A 33 -9.93 -63.92 -40.64
N THR A 34 -9.92 -63.88 -39.31
CA THR A 34 -9.55 -62.68 -38.55
C THR A 34 -8.06 -62.34 -38.66
N PHE A 35 -7.19 -63.34 -38.60
CA PHE A 35 -5.74 -63.12 -38.76
C PHE A 35 -5.39 -62.69 -40.18
N THR A 36 -6.10 -63.20 -41.21
CA THR A 36 -5.94 -62.72 -42.60
C THR A 36 -6.32 -61.25 -42.72
N ALA A 37 -7.46 -60.86 -42.16
CA ALA A 37 -7.91 -59.46 -42.14
C ALA A 37 -6.97 -58.54 -41.34
N TRP A 38 -6.46 -59.00 -40.20
CA TRP A 38 -5.48 -58.25 -39.39
C TRP A 38 -4.16 -58.04 -40.16
N CYS A 39 -3.60 -59.09 -40.77
CA CYS A 39 -2.41 -58.96 -41.61
C CYS A 39 -2.63 -57.97 -42.76
N ASN A 40 -3.79 -58.02 -43.42
CA ASN A 40 -4.15 -57.09 -44.49
C ASN A 40 -4.32 -55.64 -44.00
N SER A 41 -4.75 -55.42 -42.76
CA SER A 41 -4.84 -54.07 -42.16
C SER A 41 -3.50 -53.35 -42.03
N HIS A 42 -2.41 -54.11 -41.95
CA HIS A 42 -1.03 -53.60 -41.95
C HIS A 42 -0.43 -53.64 -43.35
N LEU A 43 -0.53 -54.76 -44.07
CA LEU A 43 0.03 -54.92 -45.42
C LEU A 43 -0.53 -53.92 -46.44
N ARG A 44 -1.77 -53.41 -46.27
CA ARG A 44 -2.32 -52.31 -47.08
C ARG A 44 -1.44 -51.06 -47.07
N LYS A 45 -0.72 -50.78 -45.96
CA LYS A 45 0.22 -49.65 -45.83
C LYS A 45 1.47 -49.82 -46.70
N ALA A 46 1.83 -51.06 -47.03
CA ALA A 46 2.91 -51.42 -47.95
C ALA A 46 2.41 -51.79 -49.37
N GLY A 47 1.13 -51.56 -49.68
CA GLY A 47 0.55 -51.79 -51.00
C GLY A 47 0.39 -53.26 -51.40
N THR A 48 0.21 -54.17 -50.45
CA THR A 48 0.07 -55.62 -50.72
C THR A 48 -0.98 -56.27 -49.81
N SER A 49 -1.36 -57.51 -50.10
CA SER A 49 -2.38 -58.27 -49.36
C SER A 49 -2.14 -59.78 -49.43
N ILE A 50 -2.86 -60.53 -48.60
CA ILE A 50 -2.97 -62.00 -48.61
C ILE A 50 -4.42 -62.43 -48.80
N GLU A 51 -4.62 -63.53 -49.53
CA GLU A 51 -5.92 -64.16 -49.78
C GLU A 51 -6.03 -65.47 -48.98
N ASN A 52 -4.97 -66.28 -48.95
CA ASN A 52 -4.94 -67.52 -48.18
C ASN A 52 -3.69 -67.61 -47.31
N ILE A 53 -3.90 -67.44 -46.00
CA ILE A 53 -2.83 -67.34 -44.98
C ILE A 53 -1.85 -68.54 -44.99
N GLU A 54 -2.32 -69.73 -45.33
CA GLU A 54 -1.51 -70.97 -45.34
C GLU A 54 -0.65 -71.13 -46.60
N GLU A 55 -0.94 -70.39 -47.67
CA GLU A 55 -0.20 -70.42 -48.94
C GLU A 55 0.66 -69.17 -49.13
N ASP A 56 0.12 -68.00 -48.80
CA ASP A 56 0.76 -66.71 -49.03
C ASP A 56 2.02 -66.47 -48.18
N PHE A 57 2.05 -67.00 -46.95
CA PHE A 57 3.22 -66.88 -46.06
C PHE A 57 4.30 -67.93 -46.31
N ARG A 58 4.03 -69.00 -47.08
CA ARG A 58 4.99 -70.08 -47.37
C ARG A 58 6.27 -69.61 -48.05
N ASN A 59 6.29 -68.42 -48.66
CA ASN A 59 7.47 -67.85 -49.31
C ASN A 59 8.35 -66.99 -48.39
N GLY A 60 7.89 -66.70 -47.17
CA GLY A 60 8.52 -65.81 -46.19
C GLY A 60 8.48 -64.31 -46.52
N LEU A 61 8.33 -63.91 -47.79
CA LEU A 61 8.42 -62.52 -48.23
C LEU A 61 7.32 -61.63 -47.63
N LYS A 62 6.05 -62.07 -47.71
CA LYS A 62 4.92 -61.32 -47.15
C LYS A 62 4.97 -61.29 -45.61
N LEU A 63 5.55 -62.31 -44.98
CA LEU A 63 5.74 -62.39 -43.53
C LEU A 63 6.82 -61.40 -43.07
N MET A 64 7.97 -61.36 -43.75
CA MET A 64 9.03 -60.39 -43.47
C MET A 64 8.52 -58.95 -43.62
N LEU A 65 7.82 -58.64 -44.70
CA LEU A 65 7.25 -57.30 -44.93
C LEU A 65 6.19 -56.93 -43.88
N LEU A 66 5.38 -57.88 -43.42
CA LEU A 66 4.45 -57.65 -42.30
C LEU A 66 5.21 -57.26 -41.02
N LEU A 67 6.31 -57.96 -40.71
CA LEU A 67 7.17 -57.65 -39.55
C LEU A 67 7.82 -56.27 -39.67
N GLU A 68 8.30 -55.87 -40.85
CA GLU A 68 8.83 -54.53 -41.09
C GLU A 68 7.76 -53.45 -40.83
N VAL A 69 6.53 -53.65 -41.33
CA VAL A 69 5.44 -52.67 -41.19
C VAL A 69 4.93 -52.53 -39.75
N ILE A 70 4.85 -53.62 -38.97
CA ILE A 70 4.36 -53.55 -37.58
C ILE A 70 5.44 -53.11 -36.58
N SER A 71 6.72 -53.30 -36.89
CA SER A 71 7.83 -52.91 -36.00
C SER A 71 8.47 -51.56 -36.34
N GLY A 72 8.33 -51.10 -37.59
CA GLY A 72 9.03 -49.93 -38.11
C GLY A 72 10.51 -50.18 -38.42
N GLU A 73 11.02 -51.41 -38.25
CA GLU A 73 12.42 -51.78 -38.46
C GLU A 73 12.63 -52.56 -39.77
N THR A 74 13.76 -52.36 -40.43
CA THR A 74 14.09 -53.07 -41.68
C THR A 74 14.71 -54.44 -41.39
N LEU A 75 14.20 -55.50 -42.03
CA LEU A 75 14.72 -56.86 -41.89
C LEU A 75 15.88 -57.14 -42.87
N PRO A 76 16.67 -58.22 -42.65
CA PRO A 76 17.70 -58.65 -43.60
C PRO A 76 17.12 -58.93 -45.00
N LYS A 77 17.88 -58.61 -46.06
CA LYS A 77 17.37 -58.74 -47.44
C LYS A 77 16.87 -60.17 -47.75
N PRO A 78 15.69 -60.31 -48.37
CA PRO A 78 15.12 -61.62 -48.70
C PRO A 78 15.80 -62.28 -49.91
N ASP A 79 15.85 -63.60 -49.88
CA ASP A 79 16.39 -64.45 -50.94
C ASP A 79 15.32 -64.67 -52.02
N ARG A 80 15.62 -64.29 -53.27
CA ARG A 80 14.63 -64.20 -54.37
C ARG A 80 14.42 -65.50 -55.15
N GLY A 81 14.86 -66.64 -54.62
CA GLY A 81 14.82 -67.93 -55.32
C GLY A 81 13.50 -68.70 -55.12
N LYS A 82 13.12 -69.52 -56.11
CA LYS A 82 11.85 -70.30 -56.08
C LYS A 82 11.94 -71.65 -55.34
N MET A 83 13.15 -72.16 -55.10
CA MET A 83 13.37 -73.48 -54.46
C MET A 83 13.02 -73.47 -52.97
N ARG A 84 12.59 -74.62 -52.40
CA ARG A 84 12.12 -74.76 -51.00
C ARG A 84 13.09 -74.15 -49.97
N PHE A 85 14.40 -74.36 -50.12
CA PHE A 85 15.37 -73.82 -49.16
C PHE A 85 15.43 -72.28 -49.11
N HIS A 86 15.16 -71.57 -50.22
CA HIS A 86 15.09 -70.10 -50.20
C HIS A 86 13.87 -69.61 -49.41
N LYS A 87 12.75 -70.34 -49.52
CA LYS A 87 11.54 -70.07 -48.72
C LYS A 87 11.84 -70.27 -47.23
N ILE A 88 12.49 -71.37 -46.88
CA ILE A 88 12.93 -71.67 -45.51
C ILE A 88 13.88 -70.59 -44.98
N ALA A 89 14.85 -70.13 -45.78
CA ALA A 89 15.77 -69.06 -45.41
C ALA A 89 15.03 -67.73 -45.12
N ASN A 90 14.03 -67.36 -45.93
CA ASN A 90 13.21 -66.16 -45.68
C ASN A 90 12.32 -66.30 -44.44
N VAL A 91 11.72 -67.48 -44.21
CA VAL A 91 10.94 -67.72 -42.99
C VAL A 91 11.83 -67.74 -41.76
N ASN A 92 13.03 -68.33 -41.80
CA ASN A 92 14.00 -68.26 -40.70
C ASN A 92 14.37 -66.82 -40.37
N LYS A 93 14.69 -65.97 -41.37
CA LYS A 93 14.95 -64.53 -41.14
C LYS A 93 13.78 -63.82 -40.43
N ALA A 94 12.54 -64.22 -40.71
CA ALA A 94 11.35 -63.71 -40.02
C ALA A 94 11.21 -64.27 -38.58
N LEU A 95 11.40 -65.57 -38.38
CA LEU A 95 11.33 -66.21 -37.06
C LEU A 95 12.46 -65.74 -36.12
N ASP A 96 13.67 -65.54 -36.64
CA ASP A 96 14.81 -64.96 -35.90
C ASP A 96 14.49 -63.54 -35.42
N PHE A 97 13.86 -62.71 -36.28
CA PHE A 97 13.40 -61.38 -35.89
C PHE A 97 12.33 -61.45 -34.80
N ILE A 98 11.32 -62.33 -34.94
CA ILE A 98 10.26 -62.55 -33.94
C ILE A 98 10.86 -62.98 -32.60
N ALA A 99 11.81 -63.92 -32.60
CA ALA A 99 12.53 -64.37 -31.41
C ALA A 99 13.33 -63.22 -30.76
N SER A 100 14.02 -62.39 -31.56
CA SER A 100 14.78 -61.22 -31.06
C SER A 100 13.90 -60.18 -30.36
N LYS A 101 12.60 -60.11 -30.71
CA LYS A 101 11.60 -59.23 -30.09
C LYS A 101 10.95 -59.83 -28.82
N GLY A 102 11.50 -60.93 -28.31
CA GLY A 102 11.13 -61.54 -27.03
C GLY A 102 10.03 -62.60 -27.11
N VAL A 103 9.68 -63.07 -28.30
CA VAL A 103 8.63 -64.09 -28.51
C VAL A 103 9.21 -65.49 -28.38
N LYS A 104 8.63 -66.31 -27.49
CA LYS A 104 8.99 -67.73 -27.35
C LYS A 104 8.28 -68.58 -28.41
N LEU A 105 8.99 -68.88 -29.49
CA LEU A 105 8.54 -69.79 -30.55
C LEU A 105 8.68 -71.25 -30.11
N VAL A 106 7.75 -71.73 -29.29
CA VAL A 106 7.71 -73.15 -28.88
C VAL A 106 7.07 -73.97 -30.00
N SER A 107 7.76 -75.02 -30.45
CA SER A 107 7.37 -75.96 -31.51
C SER A 107 7.20 -75.40 -32.94
N ILE A 108 7.28 -74.09 -33.17
CA ILE A 108 7.12 -73.49 -34.51
C ILE A 108 8.47 -73.45 -35.24
N GLY A 109 8.66 -74.34 -36.22
CA GLY A 109 9.80 -74.33 -37.14
C GLY A 109 9.49 -73.71 -38.50
N ALA A 110 10.51 -73.22 -39.22
CA ALA A 110 10.32 -72.65 -40.55
C ALA A 110 9.83 -73.66 -41.61
N GLU A 111 10.13 -74.95 -41.44
CA GLU A 111 9.66 -75.99 -42.36
C GLU A 111 8.13 -76.14 -42.32
N GLU A 112 7.52 -76.09 -41.14
CA GLU A 112 6.05 -76.12 -40.96
C GLU A 112 5.33 -75.01 -41.72
N ILE A 113 5.88 -73.79 -41.69
CA ILE A 113 5.31 -72.62 -42.37
C ILE A 113 5.51 -72.71 -43.90
N VAL A 114 6.64 -73.26 -44.36
CA VAL A 114 6.91 -73.44 -45.80
C VAL A 114 6.11 -74.61 -46.39
N ASP A 115 5.84 -75.64 -45.62
CA ASP A 115 5.06 -76.80 -46.05
C ASP A 115 3.54 -76.57 -45.94
N GLY A 116 3.11 -75.51 -45.26
CA GLY A 116 1.72 -75.03 -45.25
C GLY A 116 0.88 -75.55 -44.08
N ASN A 117 1.52 -75.87 -42.94
CA ASN A 117 0.79 -76.31 -41.75
C ASN A 117 -0.05 -75.16 -41.18
N LEU A 118 -1.37 -75.22 -41.38
CA LEU A 118 -2.31 -74.18 -40.98
C LEU A 118 -2.24 -73.88 -39.47
N LYS A 119 -2.21 -74.91 -38.61
CA LYS A 119 -2.16 -74.74 -37.15
C LYS A 119 -0.92 -74.00 -36.69
N MET A 120 0.24 -74.32 -37.28
CA MET A 120 1.51 -73.68 -36.95
C MET A 120 1.58 -72.26 -37.51
N THR A 121 0.99 -72.02 -38.69
CA THR A 121 0.87 -70.68 -39.29
C THR A 121 -0.05 -69.77 -38.47
N LEU A 122 -1.22 -70.25 -38.05
CA LEU A 122 -2.11 -69.51 -37.14
C LEU A 122 -1.47 -69.27 -35.76
N GLY A 123 -0.74 -70.27 -35.23
CA GLY A 123 0.03 -70.13 -33.99
C GLY A 123 1.10 -69.04 -34.05
N MET A 124 1.85 -68.98 -35.16
CA MET A 124 2.86 -67.94 -35.42
C MET A 124 2.23 -66.54 -35.56
N ILE A 125 1.14 -66.40 -36.33
CA ILE A 125 0.49 -65.10 -36.50
C ILE A 125 -0.13 -64.63 -35.18
N TRP A 126 -0.68 -65.54 -34.36
CA TRP A 126 -1.13 -65.20 -33.01
C TRP A 126 0.00 -64.68 -32.11
N THR A 127 1.19 -65.30 -32.09
CA THR A 127 2.28 -64.80 -31.23
C THR A 127 2.81 -63.44 -31.70
N ILE A 128 2.75 -63.15 -32.99
CA ILE A 128 3.02 -61.81 -33.55
C ILE A 128 1.97 -60.80 -33.09
N ILE A 129 0.67 -61.10 -33.25
CA ILE A 129 -0.43 -60.22 -32.80
C ILE A 129 -0.31 -59.95 -31.30
N LEU A 130 -0.12 -61.02 -30.51
CA LEU A 130 0.04 -60.91 -29.06
C LEU A 130 1.20 -59.98 -28.72
N ARG A 131 2.38 -60.16 -29.34
CA ARG A 131 3.57 -59.34 -29.01
C ARG A 131 3.44 -57.87 -29.42
N PHE A 132 3.00 -57.60 -30.64
CA PHE A 132 3.08 -56.27 -31.26
C PHE A 132 1.79 -55.44 -31.16
N ALA A 133 0.64 -56.07 -30.91
CA ALA A 133 -0.65 -55.36 -30.83
C ALA A 133 -1.33 -55.48 -29.46
N ILE A 134 -0.85 -56.34 -28.56
CA ILE A 134 -1.50 -56.55 -27.25
C ILE A 134 -0.52 -56.40 -26.10
N GLN A 135 0.67 -57.01 -26.14
CA GLN A 135 1.58 -57.15 -25.00
C GLN A 135 2.10 -55.82 -24.42
N ASP A 136 2.18 -54.78 -25.24
CA ASP A 136 2.60 -53.43 -24.81
C ASP A 136 1.43 -52.59 -24.22
N ILE A 137 0.21 -53.15 -24.13
CA ILE A 137 -0.93 -52.53 -23.45
C ILE A 137 -0.77 -52.70 -21.94
N SER A 138 -0.25 -51.68 -21.26
CA SER A 138 -0.21 -51.61 -19.80
C SER A 138 -1.32 -50.72 -19.24
N VAL A 139 -2.09 -51.26 -18.30
CA VAL A 139 -3.10 -50.54 -17.52
C VAL A 139 -2.96 -51.02 -16.08
N GLU A 140 -2.55 -50.13 -15.17
CA GLU A 140 -2.41 -50.40 -13.73
C GLU A 140 -1.55 -51.64 -13.41
N GLU A 141 -0.39 -51.75 -14.07
CA GLU A 141 0.63 -52.82 -13.86
C GLU A 141 0.14 -54.27 -14.10
N MET A 142 -1.10 -54.45 -14.59
CA MET A 142 -1.65 -55.77 -14.91
C MET A 142 -1.04 -56.38 -16.17
N THR A 143 -1.20 -57.70 -16.34
CA THR A 143 -0.79 -58.34 -17.60
C THR A 143 -1.60 -57.79 -18.78
N ALA A 144 -1.02 -57.73 -19.97
CA ALA A 144 -1.62 -57.07 -21.13
C ALA A 144 -3.06 -57.51 -21.48
N LYS A 145 -3.37 -58.80 -21.28
CA LYS A 145 -4.72 -59.34 -21.46
C LYS A 145 -5.69 -58.78 -20.42
N GLU A 146 -5.28 -58.73 -19.16
CA GLU A 146 -6.07 -58.20 -18.04
C GLU A 146 -6.23 -56.69 -18.15
N GLY A 147 -5.17 -55.96 -18.53
CA GLY A 147 -5.22 -54.51 -18.77
C GLY A 147 -6.18 -54.12 -19.91
N LEU A 148 -6.18 -54.86 -21.02
CA LEU A 148 -7.14 -54.67 -22.11
C LEU A 148 -8.58 -55.00 -21.66
N LEU A 149 -8.76 -56.02 -20.81
CA LEU A 149 -10.08 -56.41 -20.27
C LEU A 149 -10.61 -55.35 -19.30
N LEU A 150 -9.76 -54.86 -18.40
CA LEU A 150 -10.06 -53.79 -17.45
C LEU A 150 -10.39 -52.47 -18.16
N TRP A 151 -9.66 -52.14 -19.23
CA TRP A 151 -9.99 -50.99 -20.08
C TRP A 151 -11.39 -51.14 -20.68
N CYS A 152 -11.73 -52.32 -21.22
CA CYS A 152 -13.08 -52.58 -21.73
C CYS A 152 -14.12 -52.37 -20.64
N GLN A 153 -13.95 -53.04 -19.49
CA GLN A 153 -14.84 -52.94 -18.34
C GLN A 153 -15.07 -51.50 -17.89
N ARG A 154 -14.01 -50.70 -17.71
CA ARG A 154 -14.13 -49.30 -17.28
C ARG A 154 -14.84 -48.42 -18.30
N LYS A 155 -14.56 -48.61 -19.59
CA LYS A 155 -15.21 -47.83 -20.66
C LYS A 155 -16.68 -48.26 -20.86
N THR A 156 -17.03 -49.52 -20.62
CA THR A 156 -18.42 -50.02 -20.68
C THR A 156 -19.21 -49.94 -19.37
N ALA A 157 -18.58 -49.68 -18.22
CA ALA A 157 -19.25 -49.64 -16.90
C ALA A 157 -20.49 -48.73 -16.80
N PRO A 158 -20.60 -47.58 -17.50
CA PRO A 158 -21.82 -46.77 -17.50
C PRO A 158 -23.05 -47.44 -18.15
N TYR A 159 -22.85 -48.47 -18.98
CA TYR A 159 -23.90 -49.11 -19.77
C TYR A 159 -24.46 -50.33 -19.04
N LYS A 160 -25.60 -50.15 -18.37
CA LYS A 160 -26.26 -51.19 -17.55
C LYS A 160 -26.58 -52.50 -18.29
N ASN A 161 -26.65 -52.48 -19.62
CA ASN A 161 -26.91 -53.65 -20.47
C ASN A 161 -25.65 -54.38 -20.94
N VAL A 162 -24.44 -53.94 -20.57
CA VAL A 162 -23.16 -54.54 -20.96
C VAL A 162 -22.36 -54.97 -19.72
N ASN A 163 -21.88 -56.22 -19.72
CA ASN A 163 -21.01 -56.74 -18.68
C ASN A 163 -19.86 -57.55 -19.31
N VAL A 164 -18.67 -56.94 -19.36
CA VAL A 164 -17.49 -57.53 -19.98
C VAL A 164 -16.69 -58.31 -18.94
N GLN A 165 -16.67 -59.63 -19.05
CA GLN A 165 -15.95 -60.53 -18.12
C GLN A 165 -14.89 -61.38 -18.81
N ASN A 166 -14.94 -61.50 -20.13
CA ASN A 166 -14.04 -62.32 -20.94
C ASN A 166 -14.05 -61.83 -22.40
N PHE A 167 -13.08 -62.29 -23.20
CA PHE A 167 -13.05 -62.02 -24.64
C PHE A 167 -13.71 -63.15 -25.46
N HIS A 168 -14.78 -63.80 -24.97
CA HIS A 168 -15.53 -64.78 -25.74
C HIS A 168 -17.04 -64.50 -25.75
N LEU A 169 -17.73 -64.75 -24.63
CA LEU A 169 -19.19 -64.63 -24.55
C LEU A 169 -19.66 -63.19 -24.30
N SER A 170 -18.87 -62.36 -23.60
CA SER A 170 -19.25 -60.96 -23.31
C SER A 170 -19.34 -60.04 -24.52
N PHE A 171 -18.78 -60.42 -25.67
CA PHE A 171 -18.83 -59.65 -26.91
C PHE A 171 -19.85 -60.21 -27.93
N LYS A 172 -20.48 -61.36 -27.62
CA LYS A 172 -21.33 -62.12 -28.55
C LYS A 172 -22.64 -61.42 -28.92
N ASP A 173 -23.16 -60.54 -28.05
CA ASP A 173 -24.39 -59.77 -28.32
C ASP A 173 -24.15 -58.44 -29.06
N GLY A 174 -22.89 -58.10 -29.35
CA GLY A 174 -22.47 -56.89 -30.05
C GLY A 174 -22.58 -55.59 -29.25
N LEU A 175 -23.29 -55.57 -28.12
CA LEU A 175 -23.50 -54.35 -27.33
C LEU A 175 -22.19 -53.80 -26.76
N ALA A 176 -21.26 -54.68 -26.38
CA ALA A 176 -19.94 -54.28 -25.91
C ALA A 176 -19.14 -53.46 -26.94
N PHE A 177 -19.15 -53.85 -28.22
CA PHE A 177 -18.48 -53.08 -29.28
C PHE A 177 -19.15 -51.71 -29.49
N CYS A 178 -20.47 -51.66 -29.58
CA CYS A 178 -21.22 -50.40 -29.69
C CYS A 178 -20.97 -49.46 -28.50
N ALA A 179 -20.89 -50.00 -27.27
CA ALA A 179 -20.64 -49.24 -26.06
C ALA A 179 -19.22 -48.64 -26.03
N LEU A 180 -18.21 -49.39 -26.49
CA LEU A 180 -16.83 -48.89 -26.60
C LEU A 180 -16.71 -47.75 -27.60
N ILE A 181 -17.39 -47.84 -28.75
CA ILE A 181 -17.43 -46.76 -29.75
C ILE A 181 -18.17 -45.55 -29.19
N HIS A 182 -19.43 -45.70 -28.74
CA HIS A 182 -20.24 -44.59 -28.21
C HIS A 182 -19.60 -43.91 -26.98
N ARG A 183 -18.80 -44.62 -26.18
CA ARG A 183 -18.11 -44.03 -25.01
C ARG A 183 -17.06 -42.98 -25.38
N HIS A 184 -16.41 -43.14 -26.54
CA HIS A 184 -15.35 -42.27 -27.04
C HIS A 184 -15.85 -41.32 -28.14
N ARG A 185 -16.79 -41.78 -28.97
CA ARG A 185 -17.39 -41.07 -30.09
C ARG A 185 -18.92 -41.25 -30.08
N PRO A 186 -19.62 -40.55 -29.17
CA PRO A 186 -21.08 -40.64 -29.05
C PRO A 186 -21.82 -40.11 -30.29
N ASP A 187 -21.14 -39.31 -31.11
CA ASP A 187 -21.61 -38.81 -32.39
C ASP A 187 -21.82 -39.90 -33.47
N LEU A 188 -21.18 -41.07 -33.32
CA LEU A 188 -21.16 -42.10 -34.37
C LEU A 188 -22.21 -43.21 -34.21
N ILE A 189 -22.79 -43.42 -33.02
CA ILE A 189 -23.76 -44.50 -32.74
C ILE A 189 -24.89 -43.99 -31.84
N ASP A 190 -26.16 -44.16 -32.26
CA ASP A 190 -27.30 -43.95 -31.36
C ASP A 190 -27.54 -45.21 -30.51
N TYR A 191 -26.90 -45.25 -29.34
CA TYR A 191 -26.90 -46.42 -28.46
C TYR A 191 -28.30 -46.80 -27.93
N ASN A 192 -29.24 -45.85 -27.87
CA ASN A 192 -30.58 -46.08 -27.32
C ASN A 192 -31.46 -46.98 -28.21
N LYS A 193 -31.08 -47.17 -29.49
CA LYS A 193 -31.80 -48.01 -30.45
C LYS A 193 -31.37 -49.48 -30.45
N LEU A 194 -30.35 -49.84 -29.66
CA LEU A 194 -29.75 -51.17 -29.65
C LEU A 194 -30.40 -52.05 -28.57
N SER A 195 -30.79 -53.29 -28.91
CA SER A 195 -31.28 -54.29 -27.96
C SER A 195 -30.44 -55.56 -28.01
N LYS A 196 -30.37 -56.28 -26.88
CA LYS A 196 -29.68 -57.56 -26.75
C LYS A 196 -30.30 -58.66 -27.65
N ASP A 197 -31.58 -58.52 -27.98
CA ASP A 197 -32.33 -59.49 -28.80
C ASP A 197 -31.90 -59.52 -30.27
N ASN A 198 -31.20 -58.47 -30.75
CA ASN A 198 -30.78 -58.31 -32.15
C ASN A 198 -29.24 -58.31 -32.30
N PRO A 199 -28.53 -59.38 -31.88
CA PRO A 199 -27.06 -59.40 -31.84
C PRO A 199 -26.43 -59.19 -33.23
N LEU A 200 -27.05 -59.73 -34.29
CA LEU A 200 -26.58 -59.58 -35.66
C LEU A 200 -26.57 -58.10 -36.12
N GLN A 201 -27.61 -57.35 -35.74
CA GLN A 201 -27.71 -55.92 -36.07
C GLN A 201 -26.69 -55.08 -35.28
N ASN A 202 -26.49 -55.40 -33.99
CA ASN A 202 -25.53 -54.71 -33.14
C ASN A 202 -24.10 -54.87 -33.67
N LEU A 203 -23.70 -56.11 -34.01
CA LEU A 203 -22.37 -56.43 -34.53
C LEU A 203 -22.10 -55.74 -35.87
N ASN A 204 -23.04 -55.81 -36.82
CA ASN A 204 -22.90 -55.10 -38.10
C ASN A 204 -22.77 -53.58 -37.88
N THR A 205 -23.65 -52.97 -37.08
CA THR A 205 -23.59 -51.52 -36.77
C THR A 205 -22.23 -51.11 -36.20
N ALA A 206 -21.67 -51.87 -35.25
CA ALA A 206 -20.37 -51.57 -34.68
C ALA A 206 -19.25 -51.65 -35.73
N PHE A 207 -19.23 -52.72 -36.53
CA PHE A 207 -18.13 -52.98 -37.48
C PHE A 207 -18.16 -52.00 -38.66
N ASP A 208 -19.34 -51.69 -39.19
CA ASP A 208 -19.51 -50.76 -40.31
C ASP A 208 -19.15 -49.32 -39.90
N VAL A 209 -19.47 -48.92 -38.66
CA VAL A 209 -19.05 -47.62 -38.10
C VAL A 209 -17.54 -47.55 -37.90
N ALA A 210 -16.94 -48.64 -37.40
CA ALA A 210 -15.50 -48.69 -37.16
C ALA A 210 -14.68 -48.67 -38.47
N GLU A 211 -15.13 -49.37 -39.50
CA GLU A 211 -14.48 -49.36 -40.81
C GLU A 211 -14.63 -48.00 -41.51
N LYS A 212 -15.83 -47.40 -41.48
CA LYS A 212 -16.11 -46.16 -42.20
C LYS A 212 -15.55 -44.89 -41.54
N TYR A 213 -15.51 -44.84 -40.21
CA TYR A 213 -15.18 -43.60 -39.46
C TYR A 213 -13.96 -43.71 -38.56
N LEU A 214 -13.46 -44.91 -38.25
CA LEU A 214 -12.29 -45.14 -37.39
C LEU A 214 -11.11 -45.83 -38.13
N ASP A 215 -11.27 -46.16 -39.42
CA ASP A 215 -10.32 -46.93 -40.25
C ASP A 215 -9.89 -48.29 -39.64
N ILE A 216 -10.74 -48.87 -38.78
CA ILE A 216 -10.58 -50.21 -38.21
C ILE A 216 -11.30 -51.20 -39.14
N PRO A 217 -10.59 -51.98 -39.97
CA PRO A 217 -11.22 -52.82 -40.98
C PRO A 217 -12.02 -53.96 -40.35
N ARG A 218 -13.04 -54.45 -41.06
CA ARG A 218 -13.94 -55.49 -40.56
C ARG A 218 -13.26 -56.88 -40.48
N MET A 219 -12.67 -57.20 -39.32
CA MET A 219 -11.93 -58.47 -39.10
C MET A 219 -12.80 -59.63 -38.58
N LEU A 220 -14.01 -59.34 -38.09
CA LEU A 220 -14.93 -60.32 -37.53
C LEU A 220 -16.17 -60.49 -38.42
N ASP A 221 -16.65 -61.73 -38.50
CA ASP A 221 -17.88 -62.08 -39.19
C ASP A 221 -19.03 -62.23 -38.17
N PRO A 222 -20.05 -61.35 -38.19
CA PRO A 222 -21.16 -61.41 -37.24
C PRO A 222 -21.92 -62.74 -37.22
N GLU A 223 -22.03 -63.43 -38.36
CA GLU A 223 -22.77 -64.69 -38.43
C GLU A 223 -21.99 -65.84 -37.79
N ASP A 224 -20.69 -65.95 -38.07
CA ASP A 224 -19.81 -66.94 -37.43
C ASP A 224 -19.76 -66.72 -35.90
N LEU A 225 -19.78 -65.46 -35.43
CA LEU A 225 -19.72 -65.12 -34.00
C LEU A 225 -20.99 -65.55 -33.24
N ILE A 226 -22.17 -65.43 -33.86
CA ILE A 226 -23.46 -65.80 -33.26
C ILE A 226 -23.64 -67.33 -33.28
N ASN A 227 -23.38 -67.95 -34.43
CA ASN A 227 -23.62 -69.39 -34.65
C ASN A 227 -22.66 -70.29 -33.85
N THR A 228 -21.49 -69.79 -33.47
CA THR A 228 -20.51 -70.56 -32.69
C THR A 228 -20.85 -70.53 -31.20
N ALA A 229 -20.94 -71.70 -30.55
CA ALA A 229 -21.32 -71.80 -29.13
C ALA A 229 -20.42 -70.95 -28.20
N MET A 230 -19.11 -71.01 -28.43
CA MET A 230 -18.10 -70.20 -27.75
C MET A 230 -17.16 -69.56 -28.80
N PRO A 231 -17.23 -68.24 -29.03
CA PRO A 231 -16.29 -67.54 -29.90
C PRO A 231 -14.83 -67.71 -29.45
N ASP A 232 -13.90 -67.76 -30.41
CA ASP A 232 -12.47 -67.84 -30.10
C ASP A 232 -11.95 -66.55 -29.44
N GLU A 233 -11.21 -66.71 -28.34
CA GLU A 233 -10.75 -65.60 -27.51
C GLU A 233 -9.70 -64.73 -28.22
N ARG A 234 -8.82 -65.36 -29.01
CA ARG A 234 -7.71 -64.69 -29.72
C ARG A 234 -8.26 -63.77 -30.80
N VAL A 235 -9.27 -64.24 -31.51
CA VAL A 235 -10.02 -63.52 -32.54
C VAL A 235 -10.64 -62.22 -32.00
N ILE A 236 -11.35 -62.29 -30.86
CA ILE A 236 -11.95 -61.08 -30.25
C ILE A 236 -10.87 -60.16 -29.68
N MET A 237 -9.86 -60.68 -28.99
CA MET A 237 -8.75 -59.87 -28.45
C MET A 237 -8.02 -59.07 -29.55
N THR A 238 -7.79 -59.70 -30.71
CA THR A 238 -7.15 -59.07 -31.89
C THR A 238 -7.95 -57.87 -32.39
N TYR A 239 -9.28 -57.99 -32.41
CA TYR A 239 -10.15 -56.93 -32.90
C TYR A 239 -10.34 -55.81 -31.86
N VAL A 240 -10.50 -56.17 -30.58
CA VAL A 240 -10.65 -55.21 -29.47
C VAL A 240 -9.38 -54.38 -29.25
N SER A 241 -8.18 -54.95 -29.42
CA SER A 241 -6.94 -54.17 -29.33
C SER A 241 -6.82 -53.09 -30.40
N CYS A 242 -7.41 -53.28 -31.59
CA CYS A 242 -7.47 -52.24 -32.62
C CYS A 242 -8.29 -51.02 -32.16
N TYR A 243 -9.40 -51.22 -31.44
CA TYR A 243 -10.14 -50.13 -30.81
C TYR A 243 -9.36 -49.46 -29.68
N TYR A 244 -8.63 -50.23 -28.87
CA TYR A 244 -7.78 -49.68 -27.81
C TYR A 244 -6.74 -48.70 -28.39
N HIS A 245 -5.99 -49.12 -29.41
CA HIS A 245 -4.94 -48.28 -30.02
C HIS A 245 -5.53 -47.03 -30.69
N CYS A 246 -6.66 -47.16 -31.39
CA CYS A 246 -7.36 -46.03 -32.00
C CYS A 246 -7.79 -44.97 -30.97
N PHE A 247 -8.36 -45.39 -29.83
CA PHE A 247 -8.90 -44.46 -28.83
C PHE A 247 -7.87 -43.99 -27.79
N SER A 248 -6.82 -44.77 -27.52
CA SER A 248 -5.76 -44.40 -26.57
C SER A 248 -4.92 -43.24 -27.12
N GLY A 249 -4.49 -43.30 -28.39
CA GLY A 249 -3.73 -42.22 -29.03
C GLY A 249 -4.50 -40.90 -29.09
N ALA A 250 -5.80 -40.95 -29.39
CA ALA A 250 -6.66 -39.75 -29.41
C ALA A 250 -6.77 -39.06 -28.03
N GLN A 251 -6.90 -39.85 -26.94
CA GLN A 251 -7.01 -39.30 -25.58
C GLN A 251 -5.68 -38.66 -25.10
N GLN A 252 -4.53 -39.17 -25.53
CA GLN A 252 -3.22 -38.58 -25.24
C GLN A 252 -3.01 -37.26 -25.98
N ALA A 253 -3.39 -37.17 -27.26
CA ALA A 253 -3.34 -35.92 -28.03
C ALA A 253 -4.24 -34.82 -27.41
N GLU A 254 -5.47 -35.15 -26.99
CA GLU A 254 -6.41 -34.19 -26.39
C GLU A 254 -5.88 -33.62 -25.05
N THR A 255 -5.30 -34.45 -24.19
CA THR A 255 -4.74 -33.98 -22.91
C THR A 255 -3.49 -33.11 -23.10
N ALA A 256 -2.63 -33.45 -24.07
CA ALA A 256 -1.49 -32.64 -24.46
C ALA A 256 -1.93 -31.27 -25.04
N ALA A 257 -2.89 -31.26 -25.97
CA ALA A 257 -3.46 -30.04 -26.56
C ALA A 257 -4.04 -29.10 -25.50
N ASN A 258 -4.78 -29.64 -24.52
CA ASN A 258 -5.35 -28.86 -23.42
C ASN A 258 -4.27 -28.25 -22.51
N ARG A 259 -3.19 -28.98 -22.19
CA ARG A 259 -2.06 -28.43 -21.41
C ARG A 259 -1.39 -27.29 -22.17
N ILE A 260 -1.16 -27.45 -23.47
CA ILE A 260 -0.56 -26.42 -24.33
C ILE A 260 -1.45 -25.17 -24.41
N CYS A 261 -2.76 -25.32 -24.66
CA CYS A 261 -3.69 -24.19 -24.71
C CYS A 261 -3.69 -23.37 -23.40
N LYS A 262 -3.58 -24.02 -22.24
CA LYS A 262 -3.45 -23.34 -20.93
C LYS A 262 -2.17 -22.49 -20.86
N VAL A 263 -1.03 -23.04 -21.29
CA VAL A 263 0.30 -22.37 -21.27
C VAL A 263 0.37 -21.19 -22.25
N LEU A 264 -0.20 -21.36 -23.45
CA LEU A 264 -0.25 -20.33 -24.50
C LEU A 264 -1.14 -19.15 -24.11
N LYS A 265 -2.33 -19.41 -23.55
CA LYS A 265 -3.24 -18.36 -23.07
C LYS A 265 -2.58 -17.46 -22.02
N VAL A 266 -1.86 -18.05 -21.06
CA VAL A 266 -1.09 -17.29 -20.06
C VAL A 266 0.00 -16.44 -20.73
N ASN A 267 0.62 -16.92 -21.81
CA ASN A 267 1.62 -16.11 -22.54
C ASN A 267 1.00 -14.93 -23.29
N GLN A 268 -0.12 -15.13 -23.97
CA GLN A 268 -0.84 -14.06 -24.70
C GLN A 268 -1.32 -12.96 -23.74
N GLU A 269 -1.79 -13.31 -22.54
CA GLU A 269 -2.12 -12.33 -21.50
C GLU A 269 -0.90 -11.52 -21.04
N ASN A 270 0.27 -12.17 -20.87
CA ASN A 270 1.50 -11.51 -20.47
C ASN A 270 2.03 -10.58 -21.58
N GLU A 271 2.00 -11.00 -22.86
CA GLU A 271 2.35 -10.14 -24.01
C GLU A 271 1.49 -8.87 -24.05
N ARG A 272 0.17 -9.00 -23.87
CA ARG A 272 -0.74 -7.86 -23.85
C ARG A 272 -0.45 -6.88 -22.70
N LEU A 273 -0.05 -7.37 -21.53
CA LEU A 273 0.35 -6.53 -20.40
C LEU A 273 1.68 -5.80 -20.66
N MET A 274 2.64 -6.43 -21.34
CA MET A 274 3.89 -5.78 -21.79
C MET A 274 3.60 -4.63 -22.77
N GLU A 275 2.75 -4.85 -23.78
CA GLU A 275 2.35 -3.81 -24.74
C GLU A 275 1.60 -2.65 -24.06
N GLU A 276 0.71 -2.93 -23.10
CA GLU A 276 0.01 -1.87 -22.38
C GLU A 276 0.97 -1.04 -21.50
N TYR A 277 1.95 -1.67 -20.85
CA TYR A 277 3.00 -0.96 -20.11
C TYR A 277 3.80 -0.03 -21.03
N GLU A 278 4.33 -0.55 -22.15
CA GLU A 278 5.12 0.22 -23.13
C GLU A 278 4.38 1.46 -23.65
N ARG A 279 3.09 1.30 -23.96
CA ARG A 279 2.23 2.38 -24.46
C ARG A 279 1.99 3.46 -23.40
N LEU A 280 1.67 3.07 -22.17
CA LEU A 280 1.44 3.99 -21.05
C LEU A 280 2.72 4.73 -20.66
N ALA A 281 3.87 4.03 -20.62
CA ALA A 281 5.17 4.62 -20.35
C ALA A 281 5.52 5.72 -21.36
N SER A 282 5.27 5.46 -22.65
CA SER A 282 5.63 6.37 -23.74
C SER A 282 4.80 7.67 -23.70
N ASP A 283 3.46 7.58 -23.51
CA ASP A 283 2.56 8.74 -23.38
C ASP A 283 2.88 9.58 -22.12
N LEU A 284 3.13 8.92 -20.99
CA LEU A 284 3.49 9.60 -19.74
C LEU A 284 4.81 10.37 -19.85
N LEU A 285 5.86 9.74 -20.38
CA LEU A 285 7.18 10.37 -20.56
C LEU A 285 7.16 11.50 -21.59
N GLU A 286 6.36 11.38 -22.67
CA GLU A 286 6.16 12.49 -23.60
C GLU A 286 5.43 13.67 -22.97
N TRP A 287 4.37 13.42 -22.18
CA TRP A 287 3.65 14.46 -21.47
C TRP A 287 4.57 15.22 -20.48
N ILE A 288 5.37 14.51 -19.67
CA ILE A 288 6.36 15.14 -18.77
C ILE A 288 7.31 16.06 -19.56
N ARG A 289 7.91 15.56 -20.64
CA ARG A 289 8.85 16.34 -21.49
C ARG A 289 8.22 17.60 -22.07
N ARG A 290 6.93 17.58 -22.42
CA ARG A 290 6.19 18.76 -22.93
C ARG A 290 5.82 19.75 -21.82
N THR A 291 5.55 19.29 -20.61
CA THR A 291 5.13 20.12 -19.47
C THR A 291 6.31 20.81 -18.75
N MET A 292 7.47 20.16 -18.68
CA MET A 292 8.67 20.68 -17.97
C MET A 292 9.05 22.12 -18.35
N PRO A 293 9.20 22.52 -19.63
CA PRO A 293 9.61 23.89 -19.99
C PRO A 293 8.61 24.98 -19.57
N TRP A 294 7.32 24.63 -19.44
CA TRP A 294 6.31 25.57 -18.95
C TRP A 294 6.43 25.80 -17.44
N LEU A 295 6.67 24.72 -16.66
CA LEU A 295 6.93 24.80 -15.22
C LEU A 295 8.29 25.44 -14.88
N GLU A 296 9.26 25.41 -15.80
CA GLU A 296 10.56 26.07 -15.64
C GLU A 296 10.54 27.54 -16.07
N SER A 297 9.50 28.01 -16.75
CA SER A 297 9.38 29.42 -17.17
C SER A 297 9.22 30.35 -15.96
N ARG A 298 10.03 31.41 -15.89
CA ARG A 298 10.02 32.45 -14.83
C ARG A 298 9.70 33.86 -15.36
N VAL A 299 9.15 33.96 -16.58
CA VAL A 299 8.87 35.25 -17.24
C VAL A 299 7.53 35.83 -16.76
N THR A 300 7.50 37.10 -16.33
CA THR A 300 6.30 37.86 -15.98
C THR A 300 6.31 39.24 -16.66
N ASP A 301 5.15 39.89 -16.67
CA ASP A 301 4.97 41.29 -17.10
C ASP A 301 5.16 42.29 -15.94
N ASN A 302 5.69 41.85 -14.80
CA ASN A 302 5.75 42.59 -13.53
C ASN A 302 4.40 43.15 -13.06
N SER A 303 3.27 42.56 -13.46
CA SER A 303 1.94 42.96 -13.01
C SER A 303 1.28 41.92 -12.11
N LEU A 304 0.55 42.37 -11.09
CA LEU A 304 -0.20 41.48 -10.20
C LEU A 304 -1.25 40.66 -10.98
N ALA A 305 -1.91 41.28 -11.97
CA ALA A 305 -2.89 40.62 -12.84
C ALA A 305 -2.28 39.51 -13.71
N GLY A 306 -1.07 39.71 -14.25
CA GLY A 306 -0.35 38.72 -15.04
C GLY A 306 0.03 37.48 -14.22
N VAL A 307 0.47 37.69 -12.97
CA VAL A 307 0.78 36.59 -12.03
C VAL A 307 -0.49 35.86 -11.56
N GLN A 308 -1.57 36.60 -11.28
CA GLN A 308 -2.88 36.00 -10.96
C GLN A 308 -3.42 35.12 -12.11
N LYS A 309 -3.25 35.54 -13.36
CA LYS A 309 -3.62 34.72 -14.53
C LYS A 309 -2.81 33.42 -14.58
N LYS A 310 -1.48 33.49 -14.40
CA LYS A 310 -0.63 32.29 -14.33
C LYS A 310 -1.01 31.35 -13.18
N LEU A 311 -1.41 31.90 -12.03
CA LEU A 311 -1.89 31.12 -10.90
C LEU A 311 -3.18 30.34 -11.24
N GLU A 312 -4.10 30.91 -12.02
CA GLU A 312 -5.33 30.20 -12.44
C GLU A 312 -5.06 29.15 -13.55
N GLU A 313 -4.09 29.39 -14.43
CA GLU A 313 -3.56 28.38 -15.36
C GLU A 313 -2.95 27.21 -14.57
N TYR A 314 -2.16 27.49 -13.52
CA TYR A 314 -1.58 26.48 -12.63
C TYR A 314 -2.63 25.71 -11.81
N ARG A 315 -3.67 26.38 -11.30
CA ARG A 315 -4.82 25.73 -10.66
C ARG A 315 -5.56 24.81 -11.63
N THR A 316 -5.72 25.22 -12.89
CA THR A 316 -6.34 24.40 -13.93
C THR A 316 -5.50 23.16 -14.23
N TYR A 317 -4.18 23.32 -14.34
CA TYR A 317 -3.22 22.22 -14.44
C TYR A 317 -3.36 21.22 -13.28
N ARG A 318 -3.29 21.68 -12.03
CA ARG A 318 -3.41 20.82 -10.83
C ARG A 318 -4.78 20.15 -10.67
N ARG A 319 -5.87 20.80 -11.08
CA ARG A 319 -7.25 20.28 -10.93
C ARG A 319 -7.72 19.35 -12.06
N LYS A 320 -7.23 19.53 -13.29
CA LYS A 320 -7.75 18.83 -14.48
C LYS A 320 -6.71 18.05 -15.27
N LEU A 321 -5.48 18.56 -15.39
CA LEU A 321 -4.47 17.97 -16.28
C LEU A 321 -3.56 16.97 -15.54
N LYS A 322 -3.16 17.26 -14.29
CA LYS A 322 -2.32 16.36 -13.49
C LYS A 322 -3.03 15.09 -12.99
N PRO A 323 -4.27 15.13 -12.43
CA PRO A 323 -4.88 13.96 -11.81
C PRO A 323 -4.94 12.68 -12.68
N PRO A 324 -5.40 12.71 -13.95
CA PRO A 324 -5.42 11.50 -14.78
C PRO A 324 -4.01 10.96 -15.10
N ARG A 325 -2.96 11.79 -15.02
CA ARG A 325 -1.56 11.36 -15.19
C ARG A 325 -1.01 10.66 -13.94
N VAL A 326 -1.49 11.03 -12.75
CA VAL A 326 -1.22 10.30 -11.49
C VAL A 326 -1.84 8.91 -11.56
N GLU A 327 -3.09 8.80 -11.99
CA GLU A 327 -3.77 7.51 -12.18
C GLU A 327 -3.06 6.62 -13.20
N GLN A 328 -2.59 7.19 -14.31
CA GLN A 328 -1.79 6.45 -15.31
C GLN A 328 -0.45 5.96 -14.74
N LYS A 329 0.27 6.76 -13.96
CA LYS A 329 1.49 6.33 -13.26
C LYS A 329 1.21 5.15 -12.32
N ALA A 330 0.18 5.27 -11.48
CA ALA A 330 -0.21 4.21 -10.55
C ALA A 330 -0.66 2.93 -11.28
N LYS A 331 -1.40 3.06 -12.40
CA LYS A 331 -1.79 1.93 -13.24
C LYS A 331 -0.58 1.25 -13.89
N LEU A 332 0.40 2.03 -14.36
CA LEU A 332 1.64 1.53 -14.95
C LEU A 332 2.47 0.73 -13.93
N GLU A 333 2.64 1.27 -12.72
CA GLU A 333 3.35 0.59 -11.62
C GLU A 333 2.60 -0.70 -11.19
N THR A 334 1.28 -0.64 -11.08
CA THR A 334 0.43 -1.82 -10.79
C THR A 334 0.53 -2.89 -11.88
N ASN A 335 0.47 -2.49 -13.16
CA ASN A 335 0.60 -3.40 -14.29
C ASN A 335 1.98 -4.08 -14.31
N PHE A 336 3.06 -3.32 -14.05
CA PHE A 336 4.42 -3.87 -13.97
C PHE A 336 4.57 -4.87 -12.82
N ASN A 337 4.15 -4.51 -11.61
CA ASN A 337 4.24 -5.40 -10.44
C ASN A 337 3.39 -6.67 -10.60
N THR A 338 2.22 -6.54 -11.23
CA THR A 338 1.33 -7.67 -11.56
C THR A 338 1.96 -8.60 -12.58
N LEU A 339 2.52 -8.05 -13.66
CA LEU A 339 3.23 -8.80 -14.69
C LEU A 339 4.46 -9.51 -14.12
N GLN A 340 5.30 -8.80 -13.36
CA GLN A 340 6.49 -9.36 -12.72
C GLN A 340 6.14 -10.50 -11.74
N THR A 341 5.03 -10.36 -11.01
CA THR A 341 4.51 -11.41 -10.13
C THR A 341 3.94 -12.59 -10.91
N LYS A 342 3.18 -12.37 -11.99
CA LYS A 342 2.67 -13.43 -12.89
C LYS A 342 3.82 -14.22 -13.52
N LEU A 343 4.87 -13.56 -13.99
CA LEU A 343 6.04 -14.20 -14.59
C LEU A 343 6.80 -15.04 -13.55
N ARG A 344 7.06 -14.49 -12.35
CA ARG A 344 7.69 -15.23 -11.23
C ARG A 344 6.89 -16.47 -10.81
N LEU A 345 5.58 -16.34 -10.62
CA LEU A 345 4.71 -17.48 -10.23
C LEU A 345 4.56 -18.54 -11.34
N SER A 346 4.92 -18.21 -12.59
CA SER A 346 4.84 -19.12 -13.73
C SER A 346 6.22 -19.68 -14.13
N ASN A 347 7.27 -19.44 -13.33
CA ASN A 347 8.67 -19.77 -13.64
C ASN A 347 9.11 -19.26 -15.02
N ARG A 348 8.87 -17.97 -15.31
CA ARG A 348 9.25 -17.31 -16.57
C ARG A 348 10.23 -16.16 -16.34
N PRO A 349 11.04 -15.77 -17.36
CA PRO A 349 11.95 -14.64 -17.27
C PRO A 349 11.28 -13.34 -16.82
N ALA A 350 12.03 -12.52 -16.08
CA ALA A 350 11.64 -11.17 -15.71
C ALA A 350 11.43 -10.28 -16.94
N TYR A 351 10.37 -9.46 -16.93
CA TYR A 351 10.16 -8.48 -17.99
C TYR A 351 11.10 -7.28 -17.81
N MET A 352 11.92 -7.00 -18.82
CA MET A 352 12.72 -5.78 -18.92
C MET A 352 12.13 -4.85 -19.98
N PRO A 353 11.62 -3.65 -19.60
CA PRO A 353 11.17 -2.65 -20.55
C PRO A 353 12.28 -2.15 -21.49
N THR A 354 11.89 -1.54 -22.61
CA THR A 354 12.85 -0.83 -23.48
C THR A 354 13.62 0.27 -22.74
N GLU A 355 14.87 0.49 -23.16
CA GLU A 355 15.82 1.42 -22.53
C GLU A 355 15.22 2.84 -22.39
N GLY A 356 15.34 3.43 -21.19
CA GLY A 356 14.73 4.72 -20.85
C GLY A 356 13.24 4.67 -20.52
N LYS A 357 12.60 3.49 -20.47
CA LYS A 357 11.22 3.27 -20.00
C LYS A 357 11.15 2.39 -18.74
N MET A 358 12.25 2.25 -17.99
CA MET A 358 12.21 1.50 -16.73
C MET A 358 11.37 2.27 -15.68
N VAL A 359 10.79 1.55 -14.71
CA VAL A 359 10.00 2.17 -13.63
C VAL A 359 10.83 3.21 -12.85
N SER A 360 12.14 2.95 -12.69
CA SER A 360 13.11 3.91 -12.14
C SER A 360 13.19 5.22 -12.93
N ASP A 361 13.20 5.14 -14.26
CA ASP A 361 13.35 6.30 -15.15
C ASP A 361 12.09 7.15 -15.12
N ILE A 362 10.92 6.49 -15.09
CA ILE A 362 9.61 7.12 -14.94
C ILE A 362 9.49 7.79 -13.56
N ALA A 363 9.93 7.13 -12.49
CA ALA A 363 9.95 7.70 -11.15
C ALA A 363 10.91 8.91 -11.05
N ASN A 364 12.08 8.85 -11.69
CA ASN A 364 13.03 9.96 -11.75
C ASN A 364 12.48 11.15 -12.56
N ALA A 365 11.87 10.90 -13.72
CA ALA A 365 11.23 11.93 -14.53
C ALA A 365 10.05 12.59 -13.79
N TRP A 366 9.25 11.78 -13.08
CA TRP A 366 8.13 12.27 -12.26
C TRP A 366 8.62 13.10 -11.06
N LYS A 367 9.68 12.68 -10.38
CA LYS A 367 10.33 13.46 -9.31
C LYS A 367 10.90 14.79 -9.84
N GLY A 368 11.43 14.80 -11.06
CA GLY A 368 11.83 16.02 -11.76
C GLY A 368 10.66 16.98 -11.96
N LEU A 369 9.51 16.47 -12.42
CA LEU A 369 8.27 17.23 -12.55
C LEU A 369 7.80 17.82 -11.20
N GLU A 370 7.77 17.02 -10.14
CA GLU A 370 7.34 17.48 -8.80
C GLU A 370 8.26 18.56 -8.22
N ASN A 371 9.57 18.45 -8.45
CA ASN A 371 10.53 19.51 -8.09
C ASN A 371 10.29 20.81 -8.89
N ALA A 372 10.01 20.69 -10.20
CA ALA A 372 9.69 21.84 -11.05
C ALA A 372 8.37 22.51 -10.65
N GLU A 373 7.33 21.73 -10.34
CA GLU A 373 6.06 22.21 -9.77
C GLU A 373 6.27 22.97 -8.47
N LYS A 374 7.00 22.39 -7.51
CA LYS A 374 7.28 23.05 -6.23
C LYS A 374 8.03 24.37 -6.45
N SER A 375 9.08 24.37 -7.27
CA SER A 375 9.83 25.58 -7.62
C SER A 375 8.96 26.64 -8.31
N PHE A 376 7.98 26.22 -9.12
CA PHE A 376 7.05 27.12 -9.80
C PHE A 376 6.00 27.70 -8.84
N GLU A 377 5.48 26.91 -7.90
CA GLU A 377 4.55 27.34 -6.86
C GLU A 377 5.22 28.29 -5.86
N ASP A 378 6.40 27.94 -5.36
CA ASP A 378 7.22 28.78 -4.48
C ASP A 378 7.55 30.13 -5.16
N TRP A 379 7.87 30.10 -6.47
CA TRP A 379 8.11 31.31 -7.27
C TRP A 379 6.85 32.15 -7.49
N LEU A 380 5.72 31.55 -7.88
CA LEU A 380 4.45 32.24 -8.10
C LEU A 380 3.99 32.96 -6.82
N LEU A 381 4.07 32.29 -5.67
CA LEU A 381 3.71 32.87 -4.38
C LEU A 381 4.66 34.01 -3.99
N SER A 382 5.98 33.80 -4.13
CA SER A 382 6.99 34.82 -3.82
C SER A 382 6.83 36.07 -4.70
N GLU A 383 6.57 35.89 -5.99
CA GLU A 383 6.38 36.98 -6.95
C GLU A 383 5.05 37.71 -6.73
N MET A 384 3.97 36.99 -6.41
CA MET A 384 2.68 37.59 -6.04
C MET A 384 2.81 38.46 -4.78
N MET A 385 3.46 37.95 -3.72
CA MET A 385 3.73 38.71 -2.49
C MET A 385 4.65 39.92 -2.76
N ARG A 386 5.65 39.79 -3.64
CA ARG A 386 6.53 40.91 -4.04
C ARG A 386 5.74 42.03 -4.70
N LEU A 387 4.85 41.69 -5.63
CA LEU A 387 4.05 42.66 -6.39
C LEU A 387 2.98 43.33 -5.52
N GLU A 388 2.31 42.59 -4.65
CA GLU A 388 1.36 43.14 -3.66
C GLU A 388 2.07 44.08 -2.67
N ARG A 389 3.26 43.69 -2.17
CA ARG A 389 4.11 44.56 -1.34
C ARG A 389 4.53 45.84 -2.07
N LEU A 390 4.93 45.74 -3.34
CA LEU A 390 5.29 46.89 -4.17
C LEU A 390 4.13 47.89 -4.32
N GLU A 391 2.93 47.39 -4.62
CA GLU A 391 1.75 48.24 -4.79
C GLU A 391 1.35 48.93 -3.48
N HIS A 392 1.36 48.20 -2.35
CA HIS A 392 1.13 48.78 -1.04
C HIS A 392 2.19 49.80 -0.61
N LEU A 393 3.49 49.52 -0.86
CA LEU A 393 4.58 50.47 -0.58
C LEU A 393 4.49 51.73 -1.44
N ALA A 394 4.13 51.62 -2.72
CA ALA A 394 3.97 52.77 -3.60
C ALA A 394 2.81 53.69 -3.15
N GLN A 395 1.67 53.10 -2.77
CA GLN A 395 0.55 53.84 -2.17
C GLN A 395 0.95 54.50 -0.83
N LYS A 396 1.66 53.78 0.04
CA LYS A 396 2.15 54.27 1.33
C LYS A 396 3.16 55.41 1.18
N PHE A 397 4.08 55.32 0.21
CA PHE A 397 5.02 56.39 -0.15
C PHE A 397 4.27 57.66 -0.57
N LYS A 398 3.35 57.52 -1.54
CA LYS A 398 2.54 58.64 -2.03
C LYS A 398 1.82 59.34 -0.89
N HIS A 399 1.07 58.59 -0.08
CA HIS A 399 0.28 59.14 1.03
C HIS A 399 1.15 59.84 2.10
N LYS A 400 2.29 59.24 2.50
CA LYS A 400 3.21 59.87 3.47
C LYS A 400 3.87 61.13 2.92
N ALA A 401 4.27 61.14 1.64
CA ALA A 401 4.86 62.30 0.98
C ALA A 401 3.84 63.44 0.81
N ASP A 402 2.59 63.13 0.41
CA ASP A 402 1.50 64.11 0.30
C ASP A 402 1.25 64.81 1.65
N ILE A 403 1.15 64.04 2.75
CA ILE A 403 0.97 64.58 4.11
C ILE A 403 2.17 65.41 4.59
N HIS A 404 3.39 65.02 4.24
CA HIS A 404 4.59 65.75 4.64
C HIS A 404 4.67 67.11 3.94
N GLU A 405 4.50 67.14 2.61
CA GLU A 405 4.48 68.38 1.82
C GLU A 405 3.31 69.32 2.22
N GLU A 406 2.19 68.76 2.70
CA GLU A 406 1.11 69.55 3.29
C GLU A 406 1.52 70.22 4.62
N TRP A 407 2.24 69.50 5.49
CA TRP A 407 2.69 69.98 6.81
C TRP A 407 3.82 71.01 6.73
N THR A 408 4.72 70.95 5.74
CA THR A 408 5.82 71.94 5.60
C THR A 408 5.34 73.33 5.13
N ARG A 409 4.14 73.41 4.57
CA ARG A 409 3.56 74.63 3.98
C ARG A 409 3.42 75.77 5.00
N GLY A 410 4.01 76.93 4.70
CA GLY A 410 3.95 78.13 5.54
C GLY A 410 4.82 78.12 6.80
N LYS A 411 5.46 76.98 7.14
CA LYS A 411 6.31 76.87 8.34
C LYS A 411 7.57 77.74 8.28
N GLU A 412 8.16 77.93 7.11
CA GLU A 412 9.32 78.83 6.93
C GLU A 412 9.01 80.29 7.27
N GLU A 413 7.84 80.79 6.86
CA GLU A 413 7.40 82.18 7.10
C GLU A 413 7.13 82.43 8.60
N MET A 414 6.53 81.46 9.28
CA MET A 414 6.27 81.52 10.72
C MET A 414 7.56 81.69 11.55
N LEU A 415 8.64 81.01 11.16
CA LEU A 415 9.92 81.04 11.87
C LEU A 415 10.63 82.41 11.82
N GLN A 416 10.26 83.28 10.88
CA GLN A 416 10.90 84.58 10.67
C GLN A 416 10.20 85.76 11.41
N SER A 417 9.15 85.49 12.20
CA SER A 417 8.36 86.50 12.92
C SER A 417 9.08 87.14 14.12
N GLY A 418 8.67 88.36 14.50
CA GLY A 418 9.21 89.17 15.61
C GLY A 418 8.21 89.48 16.75
N ASP A 419 7.17 88.64 16.87
CA ASP A 419 6.00 88.71 17.75
C ASP A 419 6.27 88.81 19.27
N PHE A 420 7.38 88.26 19.75
CA PHE A 420 7.67 88.05 21.17
C PHE A 420 7.89 89.30 22.04
N ARG A 421 7.99 90.50 21.45
CA ARG A 421 8.46 91.73 22.14
C ARG A 421 7.43 92.45 23.01
N GLN A 422 6.15 92.05 22.98
CA GLN A 422 5.05 92.72 23.70
C GLN A 422 4.27 91.78 24.63
N CYS A 423 4.82 90.59 24.91
CA CYS A 423 4.13 89.49 25.58
C CYS A 423 4.34 89.48 27.11
N ARG A 424 3.33 89.01 27.86
CA ARG A 424 3.45 88.63 29.27
C ARG A 424 4.36 87.40 29.44
N LEU A 425 4.82 87.09 30.66
CA LEU A 425 5.72 85.94 30.89
C LEU A 425 5.18 84.64 30.30
N ASN A 426 3.91 84.34 30.57
CA ASN A 426 3.28 83.10 30.12
C ASN A 426 3.05 83.09 28.61
N GLU A 427 2.81 84.24 27.99
CA GLU A 427 2.67 84.36 26.53
C GLU A 427 4.03 84.19 25.84
N LEU A 428 5.09 84.73 26.43
CA LEU A 428 6.47 84.59 25.95
C LEU A 428 7.01 83.18 26.16
N LYS A 429 6.84 82.60 27.36
CA LYS A 429 7.08 81.18 27.65
C LYS A 429 6.19 80.29 26.78
N ALA A 430 4.99 80.71 26.39
CA ALA A 430 4.16 79.98 25.43
C ALA A 430 4.60 80.16 23.98
N LEU A 431 5.19 81.29 23.57
CA LEU A 431 5.83 81.45 22.26
C LEU A 431 7.10 80.62 22.16
N LYS A 432 7.93 80.63 23.22
CA LYS A 432 9.08 79.74 23.38
C LYS A 432 8.66 78.29 23.43
N LYS A 433 7.63 77.91 24.19
CA LYS A 433 7.13 76.53 24.24
C LYS A 433 6.38 76.12 22.96
N LYS A 434 5.74 77.04 22.23
CA LYS A 434 5.24 76.77 20.86
C LYS A 434 6.39 76.56 19.89
N HIS A 435 7.52 77.24 20.11
CA HIS A 435 8.72 77.08 19.31
C HIS A 435 9.48 75.80 19.67
N GLU A 436 9.59 75.42 20.95
CA GLU A 436 10.09 74.11 21.42
C GLU A 436 9.15 72.97 21.02
N ALA A 437 7.83 73.20 21.03
CA ALA A 437 6.84 72.25 20.50
C ALA A 437 6.92 72.16 18.98
N PHE A 438 7.31 73.24 18.29
CA PHE A 438 7.65 73.17 16.86
C PHE A 438 8.98 72.44 16.64
N GLU A 439 10.01 72.66 17.47
CA GLU A 439 11.26 71.87 17.47
C GLU A 439 10.99 70.39 17.75
N SER A 440 10.02 70.08 18.61
CA SER A 440 9.59 68.71 18.94
C SER A 440 8.65 68.10 17.89
N ASP A 441 7.77 68.88 17.25
CA ASP A 441 6.95 68.47 16.09
C ASP A 441 7.86 68.22 14.88
N LEU A 442 8.87 69.06 14.67
CA LEU A 442 9.98 68.85 13.73
C LEU A 442 10.77 67.58 14.12
N ALA A 443 11.21 67.41 15.37
CA ALA A 443 11.90 66.18 15.79
C ALA A 443 11.02 64.91 15.67
N ALA A 444 9.71 64.99 15.88
CA ALA A 444 8.78 63.88 15.71
C ALA A 444 8.49 63.60 14.22
N HIS A 445 8.58 64.61 13.36
CA HIS A 445 8.48 64.46 11.91
C HIS A 445 9.80 64.00 11.26
N GLN A 446 10.93 63.98 11.99
CA GLN A 446 12.21 63.38 11.55
C GLN A 446 12.01 61.92 11.12
N ASP A 447 11.44 61.08 12.00
CA ASP A 447 11.11 59.68 11.71
C ASP A 447 10.18 59.56 10.49
N ARG A 448 9.28 60.53 10.26
CA ARG A 448 8.43 60.54 9.07
C ARG A 448 9.23 60.77 7.78
N VAL A 449 10.22 61.65 7.80
CA VAL A 449 11.12 61.89 6.64
C VAL A 449 12.03 60.67 6.42
N GLU A 450 12.60 60.13 7.49
CA GLU A 450 13.41 58.90 7.45
C GLU A 450 12.61 57.71 6.90
N GLN A 451 11.35 57.54 7.31
CA GLN A 451 10.45 56.52 6.76
C GLN A 451 10.12 56.76 5.28
N ILE A 452 9.94 58.00 4.83
CA ILE A 452 9.70 58.32 3.41
C ILE A 452 10.93 57.91 2.59
N ALA A 453 12.14 58.24 3.06
CA ALA A 453 13.40 57.84 2.44
C ALA A 453 13.63 56.32 2.47
N ALA A 454 13.32 55.66 3.59
CA ALA A 454 13.43 54.21 3.73
C ALA A 454 12.46 53.46 2.80
N ILE A 455 11.21 53.91 2.68
CA ILE A 455 10.22 53.32 1.75
C ILE A 455 10.67 53.53 0.30
N ALA A 456 11.23 54.70 -0.06
CA ALA A 456 11.82 54.91 -1.38
C ALA A 456 13.00 53.96 -1.65
N GLY A 457 13.88 53.77 -0.66
CA GLY A 457 14.96 52.77 -0.71
C GLY A 457 14.47 51.33 -0.89
N GLU A 458 13.39 50.96 -0.20
CA GLU A 458 12.74 49.64 -0.31
C GLU A 458 12.12 49.42 -1.69
N LEU A 459 11.43 50.43 -2.24
CA LEU A 459 10.87 50.40 -3.60
C LEU A 459 11.98 50.24 -4.67
N ASN A 460 13.13 50.91 -4.48
CA ASN A 460 14.32 50.71 -5.34
C ASN A 460 14.87 49.28 -5.23
N ALA A 461 15.02 48.76 -4.02
CA ALA A 461 15.55 47.41 -3.78
C ALA A 461 14.65 46.31 -4.41
N LEU A 462 13.34 46.51 -4.36
CA LEU A 462 12.34 45.60 -4.95
C LEU A 462 12.12 45.82 -6.47
N ARG A 463 12.86 46.76 -7.10
CA ARG A 463 12.78 47.14 -8.52
C ARG A 463 11.37 47.54 -8.95
N TYR A 464 10.81 48.54 -8.27
CA TYR A 464 9.58 49.19 -8.70
C TYR A 464 9.75 49.85 -10.10
N HIS A 465 8.66 49.96 -10.86
CA HIS A 465 8.73 50.39 -12.27
C HIS A 465 8.92 51.91 -12.44
N ASP A 466 8.51 52.72 -11.46
CA ASP A 466 8.58 54.20 -11.47
C ASP A 466 9.49 54.73 -10.35
N CYS A 467 10.66 54.10 -10.18
CA CYS A 467 11.66 54.48 -9.18
C CYS A 467 12.18 55.92 -9.35
N ASP A 468 12.35 56.40 -10.59
CA ASP A 468 12.95 57.72 -10.86
C ASP A 468 12.08 58.88 -10.33
N THR A 469 10.76 58.76 -10.47
CA THR A 469 9.79 59.74 -9.95
C THR A 469 9.77 59.73 -8.40
N VAL A 470 9.78 58.54 -7.80
CA VAL A 470 9.85 58.34 -6.34
C VAL A 470 11.11 58.99 -5.75
N ASN A 471 12.28 58.71 -6.33
CA ASN A 471 13.57 59.24 -5.87
C ASN A 471 13.65 60.76 -6.02
N SER A 472 13.20 61.30 -7.15
CA SER A 472 13.16 62.74 -7.41
C SER A 472 12.27 63.49 -6.42
N ARG A 473 11.12 62.91 -6.01
CA ARG A 473 10.24 63.48 -4.98
C ARG A 473 10.88 63.41 -3.59
N CYS A 474 11.45 62.27 -3.22
CA CYS A 474 12.08 62.08 -1.92
C CYS A 474 13.19 63.10 -1.67
N LYS A 475 14.04 63.39 -2.67
CA LYS A 475 15.13 64.35 -2.52
C LYS A 475 14.65 65.75 -2.14
N ARG A 476 13.60 66.28 -2.79
CA ARG A 476 13.06 67.62 -2.48
C ARG A 476 12.60 67.75 -1.03
N ILE A 477 12.03 66.67 -0.49
CA ILE A 477 11.53 66.62 0.89
C ILE A 477 12.71 66.75 1.87
N CYS A 478 13.80 66.01 1.64
CA CYS A 478 15.02 66.14 2.44
C CYS A 478 15.64 67.54 2.34
N ASP A 479 15.77 68.09 1.12
CA ASP A 479 16.36 69.42 0.91
C ASP A 479 15.55 70.55 1.62
N GLN A 480 14.22 70.42 1.70
CA GLN A 480 13.35 71.35 2.45
C GLN A 480 13.49 71.19 3.98
N TRP A 481 13.71 69.96 4.43
CA TRP A 481 13.80 69.61 5.85
C TRP A 481 14.99 70.29 6.55
N ASP A 482 16.18 70.17 5.97
CA ASP A 482 17.42 70.75 6.53
C ASP A 482 17.30 72.27 6.70
N ARG A 483 16.60 72.92 5.76
CA ARG A 483 16.36 74.37 5.79
C ARG A 483 15.48 74.78 6.96
N LEU A 484 14.40 74.04 7.26
CA LEU A 484 13.53 74.29 8.41
C LEU A 484 14.31 74.19 9.74
N GLY A 485 15.20 73.20 9.88
CA GLY A 485 16.06 73.07 11.05
C GLY A 485 16.89 74.33 11.33
N SER A 486 17.52 74.88 10.29
CA SER A 486 18.39 76.08 10.43
C SER A 486 17.65 77.34 10.92
N LEU A 487 16.47 77.62 10.36
CA LEU A 487 15.65 78.78 10.75
C LEU A 487 15.10 78.66 12.17
N THR A 488 14.87 77.42 12.62
CA THR A 488 14.31 77.14 13.95
C THR A 488 15.29 77.57 15.04
N GLN A 489 16.54 77.11 14.97
CA GLN A 489 17.58 77.45 15.96
C GLN A 489 17.79 78.96 16.13
N GLN A 490 17.63 79.76 15.07
CA GLN A 490 17.81 81.21 15.11
C GLN A 490 16.71 81.93 15.91
N ARG A 491 15.45 81.44 15.85
CA ARG A 491 14.32 82.04 16.56
C ARG A 491 14.37 81.74 18.06
N ARG A 492 14.84 80.55 18.45
CA ARG A 492 15.02 80.13 19.85
C ARG A 492 15.84 81.11 20.69
N CYS A 493 17.04 81.49 20.23
CA CYS A 493 17.95 82.35 20.99
C CYS A 493 17.35 83.73 21.34
N ASN A 494 16.47 84.26 20.49
CA ASN A 494 15.81 85.55 20.72
C ASN A 494 14.69 85.48 21.78
N LEU A 495 14.13 84.30 22.03
CA LEU A 495 13.06 84.08 23.00
C LEU A 495 13.63 83.91 24.42
N ASP A 496 14.81 83.28 24.55
CA ASP A 496 15.50 83.05 25.82
C ASP A 496 15.84 84.36 26.58
N GLU A 497 16.22 85.42 25.88
CA GLU A 497 16.67 86.68 26.50
C GLU A 497 15.52 87.43 27.20
N ALA A 498 14.34 87.45 26.60
CA ALA A 498 13.18 88.17 27.13
C ALA A 498 12.50 87.45 28.32
N GLU A 499 12.62 86.12 28.39
CA GLU A 499 12.03 85.28 29.44
C GLU A 499 12.56 85.66 30.82
N LYS A 500 13.89 85.73 30.94
CA LYS A 500 14.66 85.93 32.18
C LYS A 500 14.27 87.17 33.01
N ILE A 501 13.77 88.23 32.37
CA ILE A 501 13.36 89.47 33.06
C ILE A 501 12.02 89.27 33.78
N LEU A 502 11.10 88.59 33.10
CA LEU A 502 9.74 88.36 33.57
C LEU A 502 9.70 87.28 34.66
N GLU A 503 10.62 86.31 34.64
CA GLU A 503 10.81 85.27 35.67
C GLU A 503 11.09 85.78 37.08
N LYS A 504 11.48 87.04 37.26
CA LYS A 504 11.74 87.58 38.60
C LYS A 504 10.46 87.97 39.37
N ILE A 505 9.40 88.37 38.65
CA ILE A 505 8.12 88.80 39.27
C ILE A 505 7.31 87.58 39.65
N ASP A 506 7.13 86.68 38.68
CA ASP A 506 7.72 85.34 38.76
C ASP A 506 7.69 84.65 40.13
N VAL A 507 8.91 84.40 40.59
CA VAL A 507 9.30 83.78 41.86
C VAL A 507 8.59 84.34 43.10
N LEU A 508 8.20 85.62 43.14
CA LEU A 508 7.54 86.20 44.32
C LEU A 508 6.04 85.88 44.36
N HIS A 509 5.33 86.00 43.23
CA HIS A 509 3.97 85.47 43.11
C HIS A 509 3.97 83.95 43.34
N LEU A 510 5.02 83.27 42.87
CA LEU A 510 5.22 81.83 43.04
C LEU A 510 5.44 81.43 44.49
N GLU A 511 6.20 82.17 45.32
CA GLU A 511 6.42 81.79 46.73
C GLU A 511 5.12 81.86 47.56
N PHE A 512 4.23 82.83 47.27
CA PHE A 512 2.88 82.84 47.85
C PHE A 512 2.08 81.59 47.44
N ALA A 513 2.00 81.31 46.14
CA ALA A 513 1.32 80.14 45.62
C ALA A 513 1.93 78.83 46.16
N LYS A 514 3.25 78.75 46.28
CA LYS A 514 4.04 77.61 46.78
C LYS A 514 3.81 77.31 48.26
N ARG A 515 3.27 78.24 49.06
CA ARG A 515 2.85 77.96 50.45
C ARG A 515 1.33 77.81 50.57
N ALA A 516 0.56 78.62 49.83
CA ALA A 516 -0.90 78.47 49.73
C ALA A 516 -1.32 77.10 49.17
N ALA A 517 -0.65 76.61 48.13
CA ALA A 517 -0.95 75.36 47.44
C ALA A 517 -0.68 74.11 48.29
N PRO A 518 0.48 73.86 48.91
CA PRO A 518 0.67 72.65 49.73
C PRO A 518 -0.23 72.66 50.97
N PHE A 519 -0.61 73.83 51.49
CA PHE A 519 -1.60 73.90 52.55
C PHE A 519 -3.01 73.57 52.04
N ASN A 520 -3.43 74.17 50.93
CA ASN A 520 -4.67 73.80 50.22
C ASN A 520 -4.72 72.31 49.86
N ASN A 521 -3.58 71.75 49.44
CA ASN A 521 -3.47 70.36 48.99
C ASN A 521 -3.31 69.40 50.18
N TRP A 522 -2.82 69.85 51.33
CA TRP A 522 -2.94 69.08 52.56
C TRP A 522 -4.41 69.01 53.00
N LEU A 523 -5.19 70.08 52.79
CA LEU A 523 -6.64 70.07 53.00
C LEU A 523 -7.36 69.16 51.98
N ASP A 524 -7.17 69.37 50.68
CA ASP A 524 -7.80 68.55 49.63
C ASP A 524 -7.30 67.10 49.66
N GLY A 525 -6.01 66.87 49.94
CA GLY A 525 -5.39 65.55 50.06
C GLY A 525 -5.86 64.81 51.30
N THR A 526 -5.97 65.48 52.46
CA THR A 526 -6.69 64.92 53.61
C THR A 526 -8.13 64.55 53.22
N ARG A 527 -8.82 65.43 52.49
CA ARG A 527 -10.19 65.19 52.03
C ARG A 527 -10.27 63.98 51.09
N GLU A 528 -9.25 63.75 50.28
CA GLU A 528 -9.09 62.59 49.40
C GLU A 528 -8.70 61.32 50.18
N ASP A 529 -7.71 61.33 51.08
CA ASP A 529 -7.30 60.19 51.92
C ASP A 529 -8.48 59.61 52.74
N LEU A 530 -9.42 60.47 53.11
CA LEU A 530 -10.66 60.14 53.81
C LEU A 530 -11.77 59.57 52.92
N VAL A 531 -11.61 59.63 51.60
CA VAL A 531 -12.54 59.12 50.57
C VAL A 531 -11.88 58.05 49.68
N ASP A 532 -10.56 57.92 49.71
CA ASP A 532 -9.71 57.20 48.76
C ASP A 532 -10.00 55.70 48.67
N MET A 533 -9.92 55.12 47.48
CA MET A 533 -10.26 53.72 47.26
C MET A 533 -9.04 52.81 47.39
N PHE A 534 -8.87 52.28 48.60
CA PHE A 534 -7.82 51.31 48.92
C PHE A 534 -8.15 49.91 48.37
N ILE A 535 -7.11 49.18 47.96
CA ILE A 535 -7.17 47.77 47.55
C ILE A 535 -6.27 46.97 48.48
N VAL A 536 -6.78 45.83 48.94
CA VAL A 536 -6.11 44.90 49.84
C VAL A 536 -6.30 43.47 49.33
N HIS A 537 -5.32 42.61 49.59
CA HIS A 537 -5.26 41.21 49.16
C HIS A 537 -5.04 40.25 50.33
N THR A 538 -4.68 40.78 51.51
CA THR A 538 -4.51 40.03 52.75
C THR A 538 -5.29 40.64 53.92
N MET A 539 -5.49 39.83 54.96
CA MET A 539 -6.14 40.23 56.21
C MET A 539 -5.29 41.20 57.06
N GLU A 540 -3.97 41.23 56.85
CA GLU A 540 -3.05 42.06 57.63
C GLU A 540 -3.02 43.50 57.09
N GLU A 541 -3.02 43.68 55.77
CA GLU A 541 -3.07 45.00 55.11
C GLU A 541 -4.27 45.84 55.56
N ILE A 542 -5.47 45.25 55.58
CA ILE A 542 -6.71 45.94 55.96
C ILE A 542 -6.75 46.30 57.45
N GLN A 543 -6.05 45.55 58.31
CA GLN A 543 -5.89 45.90 59.72
C GLN A 543 -4.93 47.09 59.89
N GLY A 544 -3.84 47.15 59.11
CA GLY A 544 -2.93 48.30 59.10
C GLY A 544 -3.59 49.61 58.65
N LEU A 545 -4.47 49.57 57.64
CA LEU A 545 -5.21 50.76 57.18
C LEU A 545 -6.16 51.33 58.25
N LEU A 546 -6.80 50.47 59.05
CA LEU A 546 -7.63 50.89 60.19
C LEU A 546 -6.81 51.59 61.28
N GLU A 547 -5.58 51.14 61.53
CA GLU A 547 -4.68 51.76 62.50
C GLU A 547 -4.14 53.12 62.01
N ALA A 548 -3.71 53.20 60.74
CA ALA A 548 -3.21 54.44 60.13
C ALA A 548 -4.24 55.58 60.17
N HIS A 549 -5.51 55.30 59.84
CA HIS A 549 -6.61 56.28 59.92
C HIS A 549 -6.87 56.75 61.36
N SER A 550 -6.58 55.91 62.37
CA SER A 550 -6.63 56.31 63.78
C SER A 550 -5.55 57.34 64.12
N GLN A 551 -4.31 57.12 63.64
CA GLN A 551 -3.17 58.01 63.87
C GLN A 551 -3.32 59.36 63.16
N PHE A 552 -3.83 59.37 61.91
CA PHE A 552 -4.07 60.58 61.13
C PHE A 552 -4.86 61.64 61.92
N LYS A 553 -5.93 61.22 62.61
CA LYS A 553 -6.84 62.10 63.38
C LYS A 553 -6.14 62.92 64.47
N ALA A 554 -4.94 62.53 64.92
CA ALA A 554 -4.17 63.27 65.92
C ALA A 554 -3.44 64.52 65.38
N THR A 555 -3.24 64.63 64.07
CA THR A 555 -2.36 65.66 63.45
C THR A 555 -3.03 67.01 63.18
N LEU A 556 -4.36 67.08 63.21
CA LEU A 556 -5.16 68.23 62.76
C LEU A 556 -4.87 69.56 63.50
N GLY A 557 -4.23 69.53 64.66
CA GLY A 557 -3.94 70.73 65.46
C GLY A 557 -2.74 71.58 65.00
N GLU A 558 -1.80 71.02 64.23
CA GLU A 558 -0.61 71.77 63.79
C GLU A 558 -0.86 72.56 62.49
N ALA A 559 -1.67 71.99 61.60
CA ALA A 559 -2.00 72.59 60.31
C ALA A 559 -2.65 73.99 60.43
N ASP A 560 -3.48 74.20 61.46
CA ASP A 560 -4.16 75.49 61.72
C ASP A 560 -3.19 76.70 61.80
N LYS A 561 -1.92 76.46 62.15
CA LYS A 561 -0.89 77.51 62.26
C LYS A 561 -0.29 77.91 60.92
N GLU A 562 -0.02 76.96 60.01
CA GLU A 562 0.63 77.26 58.71
C GLU A 562 -0.27 78.13 57.83
N TYR A 563 -1.59 77.89 57.89
CA TYR A 563 -2.64 78.71 57.29
C TYR A 563 -2.38 80.22 57.43
N THR A 564 -1.99 80.67 58.63
CA THR A 564 -1.86 82.08 58.96
C THR A 564 -0.65 82.75 58.30
N SER A 565 0.44 82.00 58.06
CA SER A 565 1.71 82.57 57.55
C SER A 565 1.67 82.85 56.05
N ILE A 566 0.90 82.05 55.31
CA ILE A 566 0.73 82.12 53.86
C ILE A 566 0.24 83.50 53.40
N VAL A 567 -0.74 84.07 54.12
CA VAL A 567 -1.46 85.30 53.75
C VAL A 567 -0.56 86.55 53.64
N ALA A 568 0.67 86.51 54.16
CA ALA A 568 1.57 87.67 54.18
C ALA A 568 2.27 87.98 52.85
N LEU A 569 2.57 86.97 52.01
CA LEU A 569 3.48 87.11 50.85
C LEU A 569 2.93 87.94 49.69
N VAL A 570 1.60 88.03 49.54
CA VAL A 570 0.93 88.77 48.44
C VAL A 570 1.39 90.24 48.36
N LYS A 571 1.70 90.85 49.52
CA LYS A 571 2.00 92.27 49.66
C LYS A 571 3.35 92.72 49.09
N GLU A 572 4.27 91.80 48.82
CA GLU A 572 5.62 92.14 48.35
C GLU A 572 5.70 92.24 46.82
N VAL A 573 4.89 91.47 46.10
CA VAL A 573 4.92 91.41 44.63
C VAL A 573 4.54 92.75 44.01
N GLU A 574 3.59 93.45 44.62
CA GLU A 574 3.00 94.69 44.12
C GLU A 574 4.06 95.78 43.82
N ALA A 575 5.21 95.74 44.52
CA ALA A 575 6.28 96.73 44.36
C ALA A 575 7.15 96.55 43.09
N THR A 576 7.35 95.34 42.58
CA THR A 576 8.36 95.10 41.52
C THR A 576 7.84 95.45 40.11
N VAL A 577 6.54 95.26 39.89
CA VAL A 577 5.83 95.43 38.61
C VAL A 577 6.00 96.83 38.03
N HIS A 578 5.96 97.85 38.89
CA HIS A 578 6.00 99.25 38.51
C HIS A 578 7.34 99.73 37.91
N LYS A 579 8.44 98.97 38.06
CA LYS A 579 9.79 99.43 37.67
C LYS A 579 10.13 99.27 36.19
N TYR A 580 9.75 98.15 35.58
CA TYR A 580 10.11 97.81 34.19
C TYR A 580 8.99 98.14 33.18
N HIS A 581 7.96 98.86 33.61
CA HIS A 581 6.78 99.20 32.80
C HIS A 581 6.10 97.97 32.17
N ILE A 582 6.04 96.86 32.92
CA ILE A 582 5.45 95.60 32.50
C ILE A 582 3.91 95.69 32.67
N PRO A 583 3.12 95.59 31.59
CA PRO A 583 1.66 95.69 31.69
C PRO A 583 1.06 94.47 32.40
N GLY A 584 0.25 94.70 33.44
CA GLY A 584 -0.59 93.66 34.06
C GLY A 584 0.10 92.70 35.05
N GLY A 585 1.18 93.11 35.73
CA GLY A 585 1.93 92.22 36.64
C GLY A 585 1.40 92.06 38.08
N LEU A 586 0.37 92.82 38.50
CA LEU A 586 -0.15 92.78 39.88
C LEU A 586 -1.05 91.57 40.17
N GLU A 587 -1.70 91.02 39.15
CA GLU A 587 -2.55 89.82 39.24
C GLU A 587 -1.65 88.60 39.46
N ASN A 588 -1.85 87.81 40.53
CA ASN A 588 -1.05 86.59 40.77
C ASN A 588 -1.46 85.50 39.77
N PRO A 589 -0.58 85.09 38.84
CA PRO A 589 -0.94 84.12 37.81
C PRO A 589 -0.70 82.66 38.26
N TYR A 590 -0.16 82.42 39.46
CA TYR A 590 0.16 81.08 39.98
C TYR A 590 -0.87 80.56 41.01
N THR A 591 -1.77 81.41 41.47
CA THR A 591 -2.89 80.94 42.31
C THR A 591 -4.13 81.82 42.15
N THR A 592 -5.27 81.18 41.86
CA THR A 592 -6.60 81.79 42.01
C THR A 592 -7.08 81.78 43.45
N LEU A 593 -6.46 80.96 44.32
CA LEU A 593 -6.76 80.94 45.74
C LEU A 593 -6.36 82.29 46.31
N THR A 594 -7.37 83.11 46.55
CA THR A 594 -7.27 84.23 47.44
C THR A 594 -7.04 83.69 48.85
N ALA A 595 -6.58 84.54 49.76
CA ALA A 595 -6.50 84.18 51.18
C ALA A 595 -7.86 83.69 51.76
N ASN A 596 -8.98 84.04 51.11
CA ASN A 596 -10.32 83.69 51.56
C ASN A 596 -10.71 82.23 51.25
N ASP A 597 -10.26 81.66 50.12
CA ASP A 597 -10.72 80.33 49.64
C ASP A 597 -10.18 79.19 50.51
N LEU A 598 -8.94 79.33 50.96
CA LEU A 598 -8.28 78.42 51.91
C LEU A 598 -9.09 78.25 53.20
N THR A 599 -9.77 79.31 53.66
CA THR A 599 -10.63 79.31 54.86
C THR A 599 -11.78 78.32 54.78
N VAL A 600 -12.36 78.11 53.59
CA VAL A 600 -13.60 77.34 53.42
C VAL A 600 -13.31 75.85 53.53
N LYS A 601 -12.34 75.35 52.75
CA LYS A 601 -11.98 73.93 52.67
C LYS A 601 -11.53 73.32 53.99
N TRP A 602 -10.94 74.13 54.87
CA TRP A 602 -10.54 73.68 56.21
C TRP A 602 -11.73 73.14 57.03
N ASN A 603 -12.95 73.61 56.76
CA ASN A 603 -14.15 73.15 57.44
C ASN A 603 -14.70 71.83 56.87
N ASP A 604 -14.54 71.56 55.57
CA ASP A 604 -15.05 70.36 54.90
C ASP A 604 -14.26 69.10 55.30
N VAL A 605 -12.94 69.21 55.40
CA VAL A 605 -12.02 68.17 55.91
C VAL A 605 -12.53 67.58 57.23
N ARG A 606 -13.04 68.45 58.13
CA ARG A 606 -13.51 68.06 59.46
C ARG A 606 -14.80 67.22 59.43
N GLN A 607 -15.51 67.14 58.30
CA GLN A 607 -16.76 66.38 58.17
C GLN A 607 -16.59 64.98 57.57
N LEU A 608 -15.54 64.73 56.79
CA LEU A 608 -15.36 63.47 56.05
C LEU A 608 -14.69 62.35 56.87
N VAL A 609 -13.97 62.72 57.94
CA VAL A 609 -13.27 61.79 58.84
C VAL A 609 -14.12 60.57 59.28
N PRO A 610 -15.40 60.72 59.70
CA PRO A 610 -16.22 59.59 60.16
C PRO A 610 -16.77 58.71 59.03
N GLN A 611 -16.80 59.20 57.78
CA GLN A 611 -17.29 58.40 56.64
C GLN A 611 -16.26 57.34 56.25
N ARG A 612 -14.97 57.69 56.36
CA ARG A 612 -13.82 56.81 56.10
C ARG A 612 -13.86 55.52 56.93
N ASP A 613 -14.19 55.64 58.21
CA ASP A 613 -14.25 54.51 59.17
C ASP A 613 -15.21 53.39 58.69
N SER A 614 -16.31 53.74 58.01
CA SER A 614 -17.33 52.78 57.55
C SER A 614 -16.86 51.94 56.35
N THR A 615 -16.12 52.56 55.42
CA THR A 615 -15.64 51.89 54.20
C THR A 615 -14.59 50.83 54.52
N LEU A 616 -13.64 51.14 55.41
CA LEU A 616 -12.60 50.21 55.88
C LEU A 616 -13.18 48.92 56.51
N GLN A 617 -14.30 49.03 57.23
CA GLN A 617 -14.98 47.88 57.84
C GLN A 617 -15.68 46.96 56.82
N THR A 618 -16.00 47.45 55.62
CA THR A 618 -16.71 46.64 54.60
C THR A 618 -15.72 45.73 53.86
N GLU A 619 -14.57 46.27 53.45
CA GLU A 619 -13.54 45.50 52.74
C GLU A 619 -12.88 44.43 53.63
N LEU A 620 -12.79 44.66 54.95
CA LEU A 620 -12.34 43.66 55.93
C LEU A 620 -13.14 42.34 55.82
N ARG A 621 -14.46 42.42 55.57
CA ARG A 621 -15.33 41.23 55.41
C ARG A 621 -15.08 40.51 54.08
N LYS A 622 -14.72 41.24 53.03
CA LYS A 622 -14.39 40.68 51.72
C LYS A 622 -13.10 39.85 51.79
N GLN A 623 -12.08 40.33 52.49
CA GLN A 623 -10.83 39.59 52.68
C GLN A 623 -11.01 38.32 53.54
N GLN A 624 -11.95 38.32 54.50
CA GLN A 624 -12.32 37.12 55.25
C GLN A 624 -12.93 36.02 54.34
N ASN A 625 -13.78 36.40 53.38
CA ASN A 625 -14.36 35.45 52.42
C ASN A 625 -13.31 34.88 51.46
N ASN A 626 -12.36 35.71 50.99
CA ASN A 626 -11.27 35.26 50.12
C ASN A 626 -10.41 34.18 50.80
N GLU A 627 -10.14 34.33 52.10
CA GLU A 627 -9.38 33.35 52.88
C GLU A 627 -10.14 32.01 53.07
N MET A 628 -11.48 32.04 53.10
CA MET A 628 -12.32 30.84 53.11
C MET A 628 -12.24 30.07 51.79
N LEU A 629 -12.27 30.76 50.64
CA LEU A 629 -12.18 30.14 49.31
C LEU A 629 -10.82 29.45 49.09
N ARG A 630 -9.70 30.05 49.54
CA ARG A 630 -8.37 29.42 49.52
C ARG A 630 -8.40 28.05 50.20
N ARG A 631 -9.01 27.95 51.38
CA ARG A 631 -9.07 26.69 52.16
C ARG A 631 -9.93 25.63 51.47
N GLN A 632 -11.09 26.00 50.92
CA GLN A 632 -11.99 25.08 50.21
C GLN A 632 -11.33 24.46 48.97
N PHE A 633 -10.64 25.26 48.15
CA PHE A 633 -9.91 24.74 46.99
C PHE A 633 -8.84 23.74 47.42
N ALA A 634 -8.04 24.08 48.44
CA ALA A 634 -6.96 23.23 48.92
C ALA A 634 -7.46 21.89 49.50
N GLU A 635 -8.55 21.92 50.27
CA GLU A 635 -9.15 20.71 50.86
C GLU A 635 -9.59 19.70 49.79
N LYS A 636 -10.20 20.16 48.70
CA LYS A 636 -10.62 19.32 47.57
C LYS A 636 -9.44 18.89 46.68
N ALA A 637 -8.53 19.81 46.35
CA ALA A 637 -7.35 19.50 45.54
C ALA A 637 -6.47 18.40 46.18
N ASN A 638 -6.28 18.48 47.50
CA ASN A 638 -5.51 17.49 48.27
C ASN A 638 -6.18 16.09 48.35
N GLN A 639 -7.46 15.96 48.01
CA GLN A 639 -8.15 14.66 47.90
C GLN A 639 -8.03 14.08 46.49
N VAL A 640 -8.15 14.93 45.46
CA VAL A 640 -8.19 14.53 44.04
C VAL A 640 -6.80 14.13 43.52
N GLY A 641 -5.74 14.88 43.82
CA GLY A 641 -4.39 14.59 43.33
C GLY A 641 -3.91 13.16 43.66
N PRO A 642 -3.86 12.78 44.95
CA PRO A 642 -3.45 11.42 45.36
C PRO A 642 -4.42 10.32 44.92
N TRP A 643 -5.61 10.64 44.40
CA TRP A 643 -6.50 9.64 43.79
C TRP A 643 -6.06 9.33 42.36
N ILE A 644 -5.72 10.35 41.56
CA ILE A 644 -5.28 10.21 40.17
C ILE A 644 -4.01 9.36 40.08
N GLU A 645 -3.02 9.64 40.93
CA GLU A 645 -1.73 8.91 40.99
C GLU A 645 -1.96 7.40 41.21
N ARG A 646 -2.78 7.04 42.20
CA ARG A 646 -3.09 5.63 42.51
C ARG A 646 -3.82 4.89 41.38
N GLN A 647 -4.67 5.57 40.61
CA GLN A 647 -5.31 4.95 39.44
C GLN A 647 -4.31 4.76 38.29
N MET A 648 -3.39 5.71 38.10
CA MET A 648 -2.33 5.61 37.07
C MET A 648 -1.44 4.39 37.30
N ASP A 649 -1.00 4.18 38.55
CA ASP A 649 -0.18 3.04 38.94
C ASP A 649 -0.92 1.70 38.72
N ALA A 650 -2.20 1.64 39.07
CA ALA A 650 -3.04 0.44 38.88
C ALA A 650 -3.22 0.08 37.40
N VAL A 651 -3.51 1.06 36.54
CA VAL A 651 -3.66 0.87 35.08
C VAL A 651 -2.33 0.44 34.44
N THR A 652 -1.21 0.99 34.91
CA THR A 652 0.14 0.63 34.46
C THR A 652 0.50 -0.80 34.85
N ALA A 653 0.15 -1.24 36.07
CA ALA A 653 0.38 -2.59 36.55
C ALA A 653 -0.39 -3.67 35.75
N ILE A 654 -1.59 -3.35 35.25
CA ILE A 654 -2.38 -4.27 34.41
C ILE A 654 -1.75 -4.42 33.02
N GLY A 655 -1.28 -3.31 32.42
CA GLY A 655 -0.58 -3.34 31.13
C GLY A 655 0.72 -4.16 31.13
N MET A 656 1.31 -4.42 32.30
CA MET A 656 2.48 -5.30 32.45
C MET A 656 2.16 -6.80 32.42
N GLY A 657 0.88 -7.20 32.28
CA GLY A 657 0.48 -8.55 31.87
C GLY A 657 0.75 -9.69 32.87
N LEU A 658 0.94 -9.39 34.17
CA LEU A 658 1.45 -10.36 35.14
C LEU A 658 0.47 -11.47 35.56
N GLN A 659 -0.85 -11.34 35.35
CA GLN A 659 -1.85 -12.37 35.72
C GLN A 659 -3.21 -12.20 35.00
N GLY A 660 -3.81 -13.31 34.56
CA GLY A 660 -5.18 -13.41 33.98
C GLY A 660 -5.22 -13.64 32.48
N SER A 661 -6.39 -14.04 31.94
CA SER A 661 -6.62 -14.13 30.49
C SER A 661 -6.66 -12.73 29.83
N LEU A 662 -6.60 -12.66 28.49
CA LEU A 662 -6.74 -11.39 27.77
C LEU A 662 -8.14 -10.79 28.02
N GLU A 663 -9.14 -11.66 28.12
CA GLU A 663 -10.52 -11.33 28.46
C GLU A 663 -10.64 -10.75 29.90
N ASP A 664 -9.95 -11.32 30.90
CA ASP A 664 -9.90 -10.78 32.28
C ASP A 664 -9.14 -9.45 32.40
N GLN A 665 -8.13 -9.24 31.54
CA GLN A 665 -7.37 -7.99 31.48
C GLN A 665 -8.22 -6.88 30.87
N LEU A 666 -8.94 -7.19 29.77
CA LEU A 666 -9.87 -6.28 29.13
C LEU A 666 -11.05 -5.90 30.04
N HIS A 667 -11.60 -6.87 30.78
CA HIS A 667 -12.68 -6.61 31.74
C HIS A 667 -12.25 -5.62 32.82
N ARG A 668 -11.10 -5.86 33.47
CA ARG A 668 -10.58 -4.97 34.52
C ARG A 668 -10.27 -3.57 34.00
N LEU A 669 -9.68 -3.43 32.81
CA LEU A 669 -9.43 -2.10 32.24
C LEU A 669 -10.74 -1.32 31.98
N LYS A 670 -11.82 -2.01 31.57
CA LYS A 670 -13.15 -1.40 31.40
C LYS A 670 -13.83 -1.07 32.74
N GLU A 671 -13.54 -1.79 33.83
CA GLU A 671 -13.94 -1.39 35.19
C GLU A 671 -13.23 -0.09 35.63
N TYR A 672 -11.92 0.05 35.37
CA TYR A 672 -11.18 1.29 35.66
C TYR A 672 -11.67 2.47 34.82
N GLU A 673 -12.00 2.26 33.54
CA GLU A 673 -12.63 3.27 32.67
C GLU A 673 -13.95 3.79 33.28
N GLN A 674 -14.83 2.90 33.73
CA GLN A 674 -16.08 3.26 34.41
C GLN A 674 -15.83 3.97 35.74
N GLY A 675 -14.81 3.55 36.51
CA GLY A 675 -14.40 4.21 37.75
C GLY A 675 -13.93 5.65 37.56
N VAL A 676 -13.16 5.90 36.49
CA VAL A 676 -12.73 7.27 36.11
C VAL A 676 -13.93 8.11 35.65
N PHE A 677 -14.84 7.54 34.85
CA PHE A 677 -16.06 8.25 34.44
C PHE A 677 -16.94 8.64 35.65
N ALA A 678 -17.08 7.74 36.64
CA ALA A 678 -17.83 7.99 37.87
C ALA A 678 -17.18 9.05 38.78
N TYR A 679 -15.86 9.21 38.76
CA TYR A 679 -15.15 10.18 39.61
C TYR A 679 -15.15 11.60 39.02
N LYS A 680 -15.39 11.75 37.71
CA LYS A 680 -15.41 13.02 36.97
C LYS A 680 -16.14 14.20 37.67
N PRO A 681 -17.29 14.03 38.36
CA PRO A 681 -17.95 15.16 39.04
C PRO A 681 -17.11 15.85 40.12
N HIS A 682 -16.12 15.17 40.72
CA HIS A 682 -15.22 15.77 41.71
C HIS A 682 -14.20 16.72 41.06
N ILE A 683 -13.76 16.43 39.83
CA ILE A 683 -12.96 17.36 39.01
C ILE A 683 -13.81 18.56 38.61
N GLU A 684 -15.07 18.34 38.19
CA GLU A 684 -15.99 19.41 37.83
C GLU A 684 -16.39 20.30 39.03
N GLU A 685 -16.45 19.75 40.25
CA GLU A 685 -16.63 20.52 41.49
C GLU A 685 -15.38 21.35 41.81
N LEU A 686 -14.19 20.76 41.69
CA LEU A 686 -12.93 21.48 41.93
C LEU A 686 -12.71 22.62 40.92
N GLU A 687 -13.08 22.41 39.65
CA GLU A 687 -13.04 23.45 38.61
C GLU A 687 -14.01 24.61 38.92
N LYS A 688 -15.21 24.34 39.48
CA LYS A 688 -16.12 25.40 39.96
C LYS A 688 -15.55 26.18 41.15
N ILE A 689 -14.89 25.50 42.09
CA ILE A 689 -14.21 26.17 43.21
C ILE A 689 -13.02 26.98 42.68
N HIS A 690 -12.29 26.47 41.69
CA HIS A 690 -11.22 27.21 41.01
C HIS A 690 -11.75 28.47 40.32
N GLN A 691 -12.88 28.37 39.63
CA GLN A 691 -13.55 29.52 39.03
C GLN A 691 -13.95 30.56 40.08
N ALA A 692 -14.53 30.16 41.22
CA ALA A 692 -14.86 31.09 42.31
C ALA A 692 -13.61 31.75 42.94
N VAL A 693 -12.48 31.02 43.00
CA VAL A 693 -11.17 31.53 43.42
C VAL A 693 -10.62 32.55 42.40
N GLN A 694 -10.76 32.30 41.10
CA GLN A 694 -10.39 33.24 40.04
C GLN A 694 -11.29 34.49 40.00
N GLU A 695 -12.61 34.33 40.15
CA GLU A 695 -13.59 35.42 40.23
C GLU A 695 -13.38 36.28 41.49
N GLY A 696 -12.93 35.65 42.59
CA GLY A 696 -12.42 36.34 43.78
C GLY A 696 -11.05 37.04 43.59
N MET A 697 -10.43 36.90 42.41
CA MET A 697 -9.10 37.41 42.06
C MET A 697 -7.98 36.89 42.98
N ILE A 698 -8.06 35.61 43.34
CA ILE A 698 -7.11 34.93 44.23
C ILE A 698 -6.21 34.01 43.39
N PHE A 699 -4.93 34.40 43.26
CA PHE A 699 -3.97 33.67 42.41
C PHE A 699 -3.04 32.73 43.18
N GLU A 700 -2.94 32.90 44.49
CA GLU A 700 -2.05 32.12 45.36
C GLU A 700 -2.82 31.38 46.46
N ASN A 701 -2.42 30.13 46.70
CA ASN A 701 -3.00 29.29 47.74
C ASN A 701 -1.93 28.55 48.54
N ARG A 702 -1.70 29.01 49.77
CA ARG A 702 -0.69 28.47 50.69
C ARG A 702 -1.04 27.12 51.34
N TYR A 703 -2.22 26.54 51.03
CA TYR A 703 -2.75 25.34 51.70
C TYR A 703 -2.69 24.06 50.85
N THR A 704 -2.24 24.12 49.60
CA THR A 704 -2.03 22.96 48.73
C THR A 704 -0.82 23.15 47.83
N GLN A 705 -0.17 22.06 47.43
CA GLN A 705 0.86 22.05 46.40
C GLN A 705 0.28 21.73 45.01
N TYR A 706 -0.96 21.24 44.94
CA TYR A 706 -1.64 20.93 43.69
C TYR A 706 -2.25 22.21 43.09
N THR A 707 -1.84 22.55 41.87
CA THR A 707 -2.53 23.55 41.05
C THR A 707 -3.60 22.85 40.21
N MET A 708 -4.63 23.58 39.76
CA MET A 708 -5.64 23.00 38.88
C MET A 708 -5.02 22.41 37.61
N GLU A 709 -3.97 23.04 37.09
CA GLU A 709 -3.25 22.58 35.90
C GLU A 709 -2.53 21.24 36.12
N THR A 710 -1.85 21.04 37.26
CA THR A 710 -1.24 19.75 37.60
C THR A 710 -2.27 18.61 37.69
N LEU A 711 -3.49 18.91 38.15
CA LEU A 711 -4.56 17.93 38.26
C LEU A 711 -5.21 17.60 36.91
N ARG A 712 -5.36 18.60 36.01
CA ARG A 712 -5.83 18.37 34.63
C ARG A 712 -4.89 17.46 33.85
N VAL A 713 -3.59 17.75 33.85
CA VAL A 713 -2.59 16.95 33.13
C VAL A 713 -2.56 15.50 33.63
N GLY A 714 -2.61 15.28 34.95
CA GLY A 714 -2.69 13.93 35.52
C GLY A 714 -3.95 13.18 35.11
N TRP A 715 -5.09 13.87 35.05
CA TRP A 715 -6.38 13.29 34.64
C TRP A 715 -6.41 12.90 33.15
N GLU A 716 -5.89 13.75 32.27
CA GLU A 716 -5.80 13.49 30.83
C GLU A 716 -4.84 12.33 30.50
N GLN A 717 -3.69 12.26 31.19
CA GLN A 717 -2.77 11.14 31.08
C GLN A 717 -3.40 9.82 31.52
N LEU A 718 -4.22 9.83 32.57
CA LEU A 718 -4.90 8.64 33.08
C LEU A 718 -5.90 8.08 32.06
N LEU A 719 -6.74 8.96 31.50
CA LEU A 719 -7.67 8.61 30.42
C LEU A 719 -6.94 8.06 29.18
N THR A 720 -5.81 8.66 28.81
CA THR A 720 -5.00 8.24 27.66
C THR A 720 -4.37 6.85 27.90
N SER A 721 -3.87 6.60 29.12
CA SER A 721 -3.26 5.33 29.51
C SER A 721 -4.26 4.17 29.47
N ILE A 722 -5.47 4.37 30.02
CA ILE A 722 -6.56 3.38 30.00
C ILE A 722 -6.94 3.03 28.56
N ASN A 723 -7.22 4.03 27.73
CA ASN A 723 -7.63 3.82 26.33
C ASN A 723 -6.55 3.11 25.50
N ARG A 724 -5.27 3.44 25.70
CA ARG A 724 -4.17 2.77 25.00
C ARG A 724 -4.10 1.29 25.36
N ASN A 725 -4.15 0.96 26.66
CA ASN A 725 -4.03 -0.41 27.14
C ASN A 725 -5.25 -1.27 26.73
N ILE A 726 -6.46 -0.69 26.66
CA ILE A 726 -7.67 -1.37 26.13
C ILE A 726 -7.46 -1.78 24.66
N ASN A 727 -7.08 -0.82 23.80
CA ASN A 727 -6.84 -1.09 22.38
C ASN A 727 -5.72 -2.13 22.15
N GLU A 728 -4.69 -2.12 23.00
CA GLU A 728 -3.59 -3.09 22.90
C GLU A 728 -4.03 -4.52 23.21
N VAL A 729 -4.95 -4.72 24.17
CA VAL A 729 -5.52 -6.04 24.49
C VAL A 729 -6.52 -6.50 23.43
N GLU A 730 -7.37 -5.60 22.90
CA GLU A 730 -8.37 -5.96 21.88
C GLU A 730 -7.72 -6.41 20.55
N ASN A 731 -6.63 -5.76 20.12
CA ASN A 731 -5.88 -6.20 18.93
C ASN A 731 -5.29 -7.62 19.09
N GLN A 732 -4.88 -8.01 20.30
CA GLN A 732 -4.29 -9.33 20.55
C GLN A 732 -5.32 -10.47 20.45
N ILE A 733 -6.57 -10.20 20.83
CA ILE A 733 -7.69 -11.13 20.68
C ILE A 733 -8.00 -11.35 19.19
N LEU A 734 -7.99 -10.28 18.39
CA LEU A 734 -8.31 -10.34 16.96
C LEU A 734 -7.28 -11.13 16.13
N THR A 735 -5.98 -11.00 16.42
CA THR A 735 -4.93 -11.78 15.74
C THR A 735 -5.04 -13.28 16.04
N ARG A 736 -5.42 -13.68 17.26
CA ARG A 736 -5.69 -15.08 17.61
C ARG A 736 -6.80 -15.67 16.75
N ASP A 737 -7.95 -15.01 16.73
CA ASP A 737 -9.18 -15.55 16.15
C ASP A 737 -9.11 -15.61 14.61
N SER A 738 -8.35 -14.71 13.98
CA SER A 738 -8.20 -14.63 12.52
C SER A 738 -7.32 -15.72 11.88
N LYS A 739 -6.34 -16.27 12.61
CA LYS A 739 -5.34 -17.23 12.07
C LYS A 739 -5.64 -18.70 12.39
N GLY A 740 -6.76 -18.99 13.06
CA GLY A 740 -7.22 -20.37 13.33
C GLY A 740 -6.33 -21.19 14.27
N ILE A 741 -5.42 -20.54 14.99
CA ILE A 741 -4.48 -21.13 15.93
C ILE A 741 -5.09 -21.24 17.34
N THR A 742 -4.74 -22.28 18.09
CA THR A 742 -5.24 -22.41 19.47
C THR A 742 -4.59 -21.39 20.40
N GLN A 743 -5.26 -21.06 21.51
CA GLN A 743 -4.69 -20.18 22.55
C GLN A 743 -3.35 -20.74 23.08
N GLU A 744 -3.22 -22.07 23.17
CA GLU A 744 -1.99 -22.74 23.59
C GLU A 744 -0.87 -22.56 22.56
N GLN A 745 -1.14 -22.77 21.27
CA GLN A 745 -0.16 -22.55 20.20
C GLN A 745 0.27 -21.09 20.09
N LEU A 746 -0.66 -20.14 20.19
CA LEU A 746 -0.33 -18.71 20.21
C LEU A 746 0.52 -18.35 21.45
N ASN A 747 0.19 -18.90 22.62
CA ASN A 747 0.98 -18.72 23.83
C ASN A 747 2.37 -19.35 23.71
N GLU A 748 2.51 -20.50 23.03
CA GLU A 748 3.78 -21.19 22.78
C GLU A 748 4.68 -20.41 21.81
N PHE A 749 4.15 -19.97 20.67
CA PHE A 749 4.88 -19.11 19.73
C PHE A 749 5.30 -17.79 20.37
N ARG A 750 4.44 -17.21 21.22
CA ARG A 750 4.72 -15.94 21.91
C ARG A 750 5.67 -16.11 23.10
N ALA A 751 5.62 -17.22 23.83
CA ALA A 751 6.60 -17.55 24.86
C ALA A 751 7.98 -17.77 24.25
N SER A 752 8.07 -18.48 23.12
CA SER A 752 9.30 -18.64 22.35
C SER A 752 9.82 -17.30 21.84
N PHE A 753 8.98 -16.46 21.23
CA PHE A 753 9.39 -15.12 20.76
C PHE A 753 9.90 -14.22 21.92
N ASN A 754 9.16 -14.15 23.02
CA ASN A 754 9.53 -13.36 24.21
C ASN A 754 10.76 -13.91 24.96
N HIS A 755 11.09 -15.19 24.81
CA HIS A 755 12.32 -15.77 25.37
C HIS A 755 13.58 -15.21 24.67
N PHE A 756 13.47 -14.94 23.36
CA PHE A 756 14.58 -14.40 22.57
C PHE A 756 14.59 -12.86 22.47
N ASP A 757 13.44 -12.17 22.59
CA ASP A 757 13.36 -10.69 22.71
C ASP A 757 13.74 -10.21 24.12
N LYS A 758 15.02 -10.33 24.46
CA LYS A 758 15.59 -9.96 25.77
C LYS A 758 15.36 -8.50 26.15
N ASN A 759 15.17 -7.64 25.16
CA ASN A 759 14.98 -6.20 25.34
C ASN A 759 13.49 -5.78 25.39
N ARG A 760 12.55 -6.73 25.18
CA ARG A 760 11.09 -6.50 25.14
C ARG A 760 10.69 -5.41 24.13
N THR A 761 11.30 -5.45 22.95
CA THR A 761 11.10 -4.47 21.88
C THR A 761 9.97 -4.82 20.90
N GLY A 762 9.41 -6.04 20.99
CA GLY A 762 8.41 -6.57 20.06
C GLY A 762 9.00 -7.00 18.72
N ARG A 763 10.33 -7.20 18.65
CA ARG A 763 11.09 -7.47 17.42
C ARG A 763 12.27 -8.39 17.74
N LEU A 764 12.61 -9.31 16.84
CA LEU A 764 13.81 -10.14 16.93
C LEU A 764 14.85 -9.70 15.90
N ALA A 765 16.12 -9.60 16.30
CA ALA A 765 17.23 -9.49 15.35
C ALA A 765 17.45 -10.82 14.60
N PRO A 766 18.14 -10.84 13.44
CA PRO A 766 18.25 -12.06 12.62
C PRO A 766 18.91 -13.24 13.36
N GLU A 767 19.92 -13.00 14.19
CA GLU A 767 20.55 -14.06 15.01
C GLU A 767 19.64 -14.58 16.14
N GLU A 768 18.79 -13.73 16.70
CA GLU A 768 17.79 -14.11 17.71
C GLU A 768 16.65 -14.90 17.06
N PHE A 769 16.24 -14.50 15.85
CA PHE A 769 15.27 -15.22 15.02
C PHE A 769 15.80 -16.59 14.58
N LYS A 770 17.06 -16.67 14.14
CA LYS A 770 17.76 -17.93 13.82
C LYS A 770 17.79 -18.88 15.01
N SER A 771 18.09 -18.34 16.20
CA SER A 771 18.08 -19.09 17.47
C SER A 771 16.68 -19.58 17.84
N CYS A 772 15.65 -18.76 17.59
CA CYS A 772 14.25 -19.12 17.79
C CYS A 772 13.80 -20.26 16.87
N LEU A 773 14.10 -20.19 15.56
CA LEU A 773 13.80 -21.26 14.60
C LEU A 773 14.47 -22.60 14.96
N VAL A 774 15.74 -22.57 15.35
CA VAL A 774 16.46 -23.77 15.81
C VAL A 774 15.85 -24.33 17.10
N SER A 775 15.40 -23.48 18.02
CA SER A 775 14.69 -23.89 19.24
C SER A 775 13.31 -24.50 18.96
N LEU A 776 12.71 -24.20 17.81
CA LEU A 776 11.42 -24.75 17.34
C LEU A 776 11.59 -25.98 16.43
N GLY A 777 12.82 -26.48 16.25
CA GLY A 777 13.14 -27.71 15.52
C GLY A 777 13.61 -27.54 14.07
N TYR A 778 13.68 -26.32 13.53
CA TYR A 778 14.23 -26.10 12.20
C TYR A 778 15.74 -26.36 12.19
N SER A 779 16.16 -27.37 11.43
CA SER A 779 17.55 -27.84 11.38
C SER A 779 18.42 -26.99 10.45
N ILE A 780 18.70 -25.75 10.86
CA ILE A 780 19.64 -24.87 10.16
C ILE A 780 21.08 -25.36 10.42
N GLY A 781 21.71 -25.95 9.41
CA GLY A 781 23.10 -26.40 9.47
C GLY A 781 24.08 -25.24 9.70
N LYS A 782 25.22 -25.52 10.35
CA LYS A 782 26.32 -24.54 10.56
C LYS A 782 27.28 -24.43 9.37
N ASP A 783 27.02 -25.20 8.33
CA ASP A 783 27.73 -25.22 7.07
C ASP A 783 27.19 -24.15 6.11
N ARG A 784 27.89 -23.95 4.98
CA ARG A 784 27.58 -22.90 4.02
C ARG A 784 26.19 -23.04 3.38
N GLN A 785 25.60 -24.24 3.39
CA GLN A 785 24.27 -24.49 2.87
C GLN A 785 23.18 -23.96 3.83
N GLY A 786 23.28 -24.28 5.13
CA GLY A 786 22.34 -23.80 6.13
C GLY A 786 22.25 -22.27 6.24
N GLU A 787 23.36 -21.55 5.97
CA GLU A 787 23.34 -20.08 5.91
C GLU A 787 22.56 -19.55 4.70
N ILE A 788 22.66 -20.22 3.54
CA ILE A 788 21.90 -19.88 2.32
C ILE A 788 20.40 -20.17 2.53
N ASP A 789 20.09 -21.24 3.26
CA ASP A 789 18.71 -21.62 3.56
C ASP A 789 18.08 -20.65 4.58
N PHE A 790 18.84 -20.24 5.61
CA PHE A 790 18.39 -19.20 6.53
C PHE A 790 18.20 -17.84 5.85
N GLN A 791 19.08 -17.43 4.93
CA GLN A 791 18.89 -16.18 4.16
C GLN A 791 17.65 -16.24 3.25
N ARG A 792 17.32 -17.41 2.69
CA ARG A 792 16.07 -17.61 1.94
C ARG A 792 14.84 -17.49 2.82
N ILE A 793 14.84 -18.06 4.02
CA ILE A 793 13.77 -17.91 5.01
C ILE A 793 13.62 -16.43 5.41
N LEU A 794 14.72 -15.76 5.74
CA LEU A 794 14.71 -14.35 6.14
C LEU A 794 14.15 -13.43 5.05
N ALA A 795 14.44 -13.70 3.77
CA ALA A 795 13.89 -12.95 2.64
C ALA A 795 12.37 -13.15 2.43
N VAL A 796 11.77 -14.22 2.96
CA VAL A 796 10.32 -14.45 2.98
C VAL A 796 9.65 -13.74 4.15
N VAL A 797 10.33 -13.69 5.31
CA VAL A 797 9.81 -13.11 6.57
C VAL A 797 10.01 -11.59 6.65
N ASP A 798 11.08 -11.05 6.05
CA ASP A 798 11.38 -9.61 5.95
C ASP A 798 11.63 -9.19 4.49
N PRO A 799 10.59 -9.15 3.63
CA PRO A 799 10.74 -8.79 2.21
C PRO A 799 11.21 -7.35 1.98
N ASN A 800 11.08 -6.50 2.99
CA ASN A 800 11.48 -5.10 2.98
C ASN A 800 12.92 -4.88 3.46
N ASN A 801 13.62 -5.94 3.88
CA ASN A 801 14.98 -5.92 4.40
C ASN A 801 15.17 -4.88 5.54
N THR A 802 14.20 -4.83 6.44
CA THR A 802 14.20 -3.96 7.62
C THR A 802 15.22 -4.37 8.69
N GLY A 803 15.72 -5.60 8.61
CA GLY A 803 16.73 -6.15 9.51
C GLY A 803 16.16 -6.67 10.83
N TYR A 804 14.84 -6.73 10.99
CA TYR A 804 14.17 -7.17 12.21
C TYR A 804 12.89 -7.95 11.89
N VAL A 805 12.69 -9.09 12.56
CA VAL A 805 11.48 -9.90 12.39
C VAL A 805 10.43 -9.49 13.42
N HIS A 806 9.27 -9.09 12.92
CA HIS A 806 8.06 -8.82 13.70
C HIS A 806 7.27 -10.12 13.97
N PHE A 807 6.58 -10.17 15.12
CA PHE A 807 5.83 -11.36 15.55
C PHE A 807 4.79 -11.84 14.52
N ASP A 808 4.08 -10.92 13.86
CA ASP A 808 3.06 -11.27 12.86
C ASP A 808 3.64 -11.94 11.62
N ALA A 809 4.81 -11.49 11.15
CA ALA A 809 5.51 -12.04 9.99
C ALA A 809 6.14 -13.42 10.28
N PHE A 810 6.66 -13.61 11.50
CA PHE A 810 7.08 -14.91 12.01
C PHE A 810 5.91 -15.91 12.01
N LEU A 811 4.73 -15.47 12.47
CA LEU A 811 3.53 -16.31 12.55
C LEU A 811 2.98 -16.69 11.16
N ASP A 812 3.06 -15.78 10.16
CA ASP A 812 2.64 -16.07 8.78
C ASP A 812 3.58 -17.04 8.06
N PHE A 813 4.89 -16.96 8.30
CA PHE A 813 5.86 -17.91 7.73
C PHE A 813 5.58 -19.35 8.15
N MET A 814 5.35 -19.57 9.44
CA MET A 814 5.13 -20.89 10.04
C MET A 814 3.88 -21.63 9.52
N THR A 815 2.96 -20.94 8.84
CA THR A 815 1.71 -21.52 8.31
C THR A 815 1.76 -21.88 6.82
N ARG A 816 2.83 -21.49 6.10
CA ARG A 816 2.82 -21.43 4.62
C ARG A 816 3.59 -22.53 3.89
N GLU A 817 4.51 -23.25 4.53
CA GLU A 817 5.37 -24.29 3.90
C GLU A 817 4.66 -25.63 3.60
N SER A 818 3.47 -25.64 2.97
CA SER A 818 2.64 -26.86 2.87
C SER A 818 2.01 -27.21 1.50
N THR A 819 2.44 -26.63 0.36
CA THR A 819 1.82 -26.88 -1.00
C THR A 819 2.78 -26.73 -2.23
N ASP A 820 2.47 -27.38 -3.40
CA ASP A 820 3.36 -27.66 -4.58
C ASP A 820 2.88 -27.14 -6.00
N THR A 821 3.75 -27.11 -7.07
CA THR A 821 3.43 -26.58 -8.46
C THR A 821 4.24 -27.15 -9.70
N ASP A 822 3.81 -26.86 -10.97
CA ASP A 822 4.20 -27.45 -12.31
C ASP A 822 5.50 -26.92 -13.04
N THR A 823 6.03 -27.62 -14.08
CA THR A 823 7.33 -27.34 -14.78
C THR A 823 7.34 -27.29 -16.34
N ALA A 824 8.49 -26.94 -16.96
CA ALA A 824 8.69 -26.71 -18.40
C ALA A 824 8.81 -27.98 -19.28
N GLU A 825 9.52 -29.00 -18.81
CA GLU A 825 9.70 -30.31 -19.48
C GLU A 825 8.34 -30.95 -19.84
N GLN A 826 7.36 -30.83 -18.93
CA GLN A 826 5.99 -31.28 -19.09
C GLN A 826 5.24 -30.65 -20.29
N VAL A 827 5.72 -29.49 -20.79
CA VAL A 827 5.17 -28.80 -21.96
C VAL A 827 5.84 -29.27 -23.25
N ILE A 828 7.15 -29.52 -23.23
CA ILE A 828 7.90 -30.10 -24.36
C ILE A 828 7.34 -31.49 -24.71
N ASP A 829 7.11 -32.33 -23.71
CA ASP A 829 6.52 -33.66 -23.91
C ASP A 829 5.11 -33.59 -24.50
N SER A 830 4.33 -32.55 -24.16
CA SER A 830 2.99 -32.34 -24.73
C SER A 830 3.06 -32.02 -26.22
N PHE A 831 4.04 -31.23 -26.66
CA PHE A 831 4.22 -30.95 -28.09
C PHE A 831 4.78 -32.18 -28.84
N ARG A 832 5.62 -33.01 -28.20
CA ARG A 832 6.12 -34.27 -28.78
C ARG A 832 4.97 -35.24 -29.10
N ILE A 833 3.99 -35.35 -28.20
CA ILE A 833 2.77 -36.17 -28.42
C ILE A 833 1.99 -35.66 -29.65
N LEU A 834 1.78 -34.35 -29.78
CA LEU A 834 1.08 -33.77 -30.94
C LEU A 834 1.84 -33.95 -32.27
N ALA A 835 3.17 -33.96 -32.22
CA ALA A 835 4.03 -34.20 -33.37
C ALA A 835 4.13 -35.69 -33.77
N ALA A 836 3.48 -36.60 -33.04
CA ALA A 836 3.63 -38.06 -33.16
C ALA A 836 5.11 -38.49 -33.09
N ASP A 837 5.78 -38.08 -32.01
CA ASP A 837 7.20 -38.32 -31.69
C ASP A 837 8.23 -37.76 -32.69
N LYS A 838 7.80 -36.95 -33.67
CA LYS A 838 8.72 -36.19 -34.52
C LYS A 838 9.42 -35.07 -33.73
N PRO A 839 10.68 -34.74 -34.05
CA PRO A 839 11.38 -33.60 -33.45
C PRO A 839 10.95 -32.24 -34.01
N TYR A 840 9.95 -32.21 -34.91
CA TYR A 840 9.37 -31.02 -35.52
C TYR A 840 7.85 -31.19 -35.66
N ILE A 841 7.11 -30.08 -35.78
CA ILE A 841 5.67 -30.09 -36.03
C ILE A 841 5.33 -29.26 -37.27
N LEU A 842 4.31 -29.68 -38.03
CA LEU A 842 3.85 -28.96 -39.24
C LEU A 842 2.68 -28.00 -38.93
N PRO A 843 2.54 -26.88 -39.66
CA PRO A 843 1.42 -25.94 -39.51
C PRO A 843 0.04 -26.58 -39.61
N ASP A 844 -0.12 -27.58 -40.48
CA ASP A 844 -1.40 -28.28 -40.67
C ASP A 844 -1.67 -29.33 -39.58
N GLU A 845 -0.63 -29.80 -38.88
CA GLU A 845 -0.79 -30.61 -37.66
C GLU A 845 -1.26 -29.73 -36.50
N LEU A 846 -0.65 -28.54 -36.31
CA LEU A 846 -1.11 -27.54 -35.34
C LEU A 846 -2.57 -27.12 -35.58
N ARG A 847 -2.96 -26.85 -36.83
CA ARG A 847 -4.35 -26.49 -37.19
C ARG A 847 -5.37 -27.61 -37.03
N ARG A 848 -4.93 -28.87 -36.96
CA ARG A 848 -5.80 -30.03 -36.76
C ARG A 848 -6.05 -30.30 -35.27
N GLU A 849 -5.02 -30.16 -34.44
CA GLU A 849 -5.07 -30.52 -33.01
C GLU A 849 -5.32 -29.34 -32.06
N LEU A 850 -5.07 -28.09 -32.48
CA LEU A 850 -5.27 -26.88 -31.66
C LEU A 850 -6.38 -25.97 -32.22
N PRO A 851 -7.03 -25.16 -31.36
CA PRO A 851 -7.92 -24.09 -31.79
C PRO A 851 -7.25 -23.12 -32.79
N PRO A 852 -7.98 -22.58 -33.79
CA PRO A 852 -7.38 -21.80 -34.89
C PRO A 852 -6.55 -20.59 -34.44
N ASP A 853 -6.96 -19.92 -33.37
CA ASP A 853 -6.26 -18.78 -32.77
C ASP A 853 -4.92 -19.17 -32.12
N GLN A 854 -4.90 -20.34 -31.46
CA GLN A 854 -3.69 -20.87 -30.82
C GLN A 854 -2.73 -21.49 -31.86
N ALA A 855 -3.26 -22.14 -32.90
CA ALA A 855 -2.47 -22.65 -34.01
C ALA A 855 -1.72 -21.52 -34.74
N GLU A 856 -2.42 -20.44 -35.14
CA GLU A 856 -1.79 -19.30 -35.83
C GLU A 856 -0.81 -18.52 -34.93
N TYR A 857 -1.07 -18.45 -33.61
CA TYR A 857 -0.12 -17.88 -32.65
C TYR A 857 1.19 -18.69 -32.58
N CYS A 858 1.09 -20.02 -32.50
CA CYS A 858 2.26 -20.92 -32.56
C CYS A 858 3.01 -20.77 -33.89
N ILE A 859 2.31 -20.81 -35.03
CA ILE A 859 2.93 -20.68 -36.37
C ILE A 859 3.70 -19.35 -36.52
N LYS A 860 3.21 -18.25 -35.93
CA LYS A 860 3.88 -16.94 -35.98
C LYS A 860 5.08 -16.82 -35.03
N ARG A 861 5.12 -17.57 -33.93
CA ARG A 861 6.12 -17.44 -32.85
C ARG A 861 7.17 -18.56 -32.83
N MET A 862 6.88 -19.74 -33.36
CA MET A 862 7.83 -20.85 -33.43
C MET A 862 8.90 -20.60 -34.52
N PRO A 863 10.19 -20.85 -34.23
CA PRO A 863 11.23 -20.82 -35.26
C PRO A 863 11.13 -22.02 -36.21
N ALA A 864 11.64 -21.87 -37.42
CA ALA A 864 11.70 -22.97 -38.40
C ALA A 864 12.76 -24.02 -38.00
N TYR A 865 12.41 -25.30 -38.12
CA TYR A 865 13.26 -26.42 -37.72
C TYR A 865 14.44 -26.66 -38.67
N LYS A 866 15.66 -26.68 -38.12
CA LYS A 866 16.94 -26.76 -38.88
C LYS A 866 17.68 -28.10 -38.75
N GLY A 867 17.08 -29.11 -38.12
CA GLY A 867 17.71 -30.41 -37.90
C GLY A 867 17.74 -31.33 -39.13
N PRO A 868 18.43 -32.48 -39.05
CA PRO A 868 18.37 -33.51 -40.08
C PRO A 868 16.94 -34.02 -40.24
N ASN A 869 16.52 -34.28 -41.49
CA ASN A 869 15.14 -34.57 -41.90
C ASN A 869 14.17 -33.36 -41.87
N SER A 870 14.67 -32.12 -41.94
CA SER A 870 13.82 -30.93 -42.11
C SER A 870 12.97 -30.99 -43.39
N VAL A 871 11.67 -30.70 -43.25
CA VAL A 871 10.65 -30.71 -44.30
C VAL A 871 10.19 -29.25 -44.55
N PRO A 872 9.87 -28.83 -45.79
CA PRO A 872 9.39 -27.47 -46.04
C PRO A 872 8.20 -27.08 -45.14
N GLY A 873 8.40 -26.08 -44.28
CA GLY A 873 7.39 -25.60 -43.32
C GLY A 873 7.48 -26.18 -41.91
N ALA A 874 8.44 -27.05 -41.60
CA ALA A 874 8.64 -27.61 -40.26
C ALA A 874 8.97 -26.55 -39.18
N LEU A 875 8.29 -26.61 -38.04
CA LEU A 875 8.44 -25.72 -36.89
C LEU A 875 9.10 -26.45 -35.70
N ASP A 876 9.91 -25.71 -34.94
CA ASP A 876 10.59 -26.18 -33.73
C ASP A 876 9.83 -25.78 -32.46
N TYR A 877 9.20 -26.77 -31.84
CA TYR A 877 8.45 -26.61 -30.59
C TYR A 877 9.34 -26.70 -29.33
N GLN A 878 10.56 -27.24 -29.44
CA GLN A 878 11.48 -27.38 -28.31
C GLN A 878 12.05 -26.01 -27.95
N SER A 879 12.69 -25.33 -28.92
CA SER A 879 13.17 -23.96 -28.75
C SER A 879 12.09 -22.99 -28.28
N PHE A 880 10.84 -23.17 -28.76
CA PHE A 880 9.69 -22.37 -28.33
C PHE A 880 9.27 -22.62 -26.88
N SER A 881 9.20 -23.88 -26.45
CA SER A 881 8.81 -24.24 -25.08
C SER A 881 9.89 -23.86 -24.06
N THR A 882 11.16 -24.03 -24.41
CA THR A 882 12.31 -23.61 -23.62
C THR A 882 12.35 -22.08 -23.46
N ALA A 883 12.11 -21.31 -24.53
CA ALA A 883 12.02 -19.85 -24.47
C ALA A 883 10.82 -19.34 -23.64
N LEU A 884 9.74 -20.13 -23.54
CA LEU A 884 8.55 -19.80 -22.72
C LEU A 884 8.84 -19.79 -21.21
N TYR A 885 9.81 -20.60 -20.74
CA TYR A 885 10.20 -20.72 -19.33
C TYR A 885 11.59 -20.14 -19.03
N GLY A 886 12.37 -19.78 -20.04
CA GLY A 886 13.67 -19.14 -19.87
C GLY A 886 14.86 -20.09 -19.72
N GLU A 887 14.65 -21.39 -19.94
CA GLU A 887 15.70 -22.42 -19.90
C GLU A 887 16.55 -22.45 -21.19
N SER A 888 16.64 -21.35 -21.92
CA SER A 888 17.49 -21.25 -23.11
C SER A 888 18.96 -21.24 -22.69
N ASP A 889 19.69 -22.29 -23.06
CA ASP A 889 21.10 -22.54 -22.72
C ASP A 889 21.95 -21.27 -22.56
N LEU A 890 22.46 -21.08 -21.34
CA LEU A 890 23.52 -20.14 -20.98
C LEU A 890 24.45 -20.81 -19.96
#